data_AF-A0AA39UT21-F1
#
_entry.id   AF-A0AA39UT21-F1
#
_cell.length_a   1.000
_cell.length_b   1.000
_cell.length_c   1.000
_cell.angle_alpha   90.00
_cell.angle_beta   90.00
_cell.angle_gamma   90.00
#
_symmetry.space_group_name_H-M   'P 1'
#
loop_
_entity.id
_entity.type
_entity.pdbx_description
1 polymer ?
#
loop_
_entity_poly.entity_id
_entity_poly.type
_entity_poly.pdbx_seq_one_letter_code
_entity_poly.pdbx_strand_id
1 'polypeptide(L)'
;MQHDDEAQPPQQEKEYASDDSETRRRLHRSRRVQANAYKQRHPDATKEEIEAKYPSVAAPRKKTKREIEASQRCEGESEEHFAKCLWNTEQKRQRRAALKLQTPTPGPSRTDCSQSRPSPVPVPPSPPIDLILLGPRPHPTPSHRIQVGPIPVPSSPPIDLVLLAPELPPPAPSHILCDSGTQTNVDAPIQSQSRRITDFGVGALGVHPEAPTITWDCVRQPDCSPVPARVVLPHLPQEGGNLLQEQANAVRKHARESPILEDTNEYVVFMRAPFPLDAELNDIIMDHLVHHRGIKLEGFHTPEVVEQLTAEYMATHWNVQPARVVEVHDTVRQIKTPVFPFKKMLHSEFIDGLADPGRSEKILDVPMTHRGAPPPFGLMDDGYDAWNNTSSQYDWPHGLSREQWSDMNWGLLHHATTYTDEHHDADGKMTLIIGEHGSKLWAVTFPKRPLECQRVNTYFDQALQPAPPTETNEQLCVSFTLVLLPGDIYIYSFQPPGAVHAVYTPEASFTHAGLWSTNLDHAPERVYEGLVWMMLSLPTNPDKLRYKRSLGAFLLMIMDPASYIPEHARAYGITIKKNKPDKREKGLIKQGKADAFVSVKKCPWAYQAVVYAQRVAGFIGWLSNQDIKLFLQTGAAFSDPGEKISIAPVLRDILSEQKAARKAEEDKPIKEALAVPGKAKKWKKH
;
A
#
# COMPACT_ATOMS: atom_id res chain seq x y z
N MET A 1 12.69 -75.10 -18.06
CA MET A 1 13.53 -73.95 -18.41
C MET A 1 13.56 -73.04 -17.20
N GLN A 2 14.65 -73.11 -16.46
CA GLN A 2 14.95 -72.20 -15.35
C GLN A 2 15.34 -70.86 -15.96
N HIS A 3 14.72 -69.77 -15.50
CA HIS A 3 15.22 -68.43 -15.74
C HIS A 3 15.89 -67.97 -14.45
N ASP A 4 17.21 -67.79 -14.56
CA ASP A 4 18.08 -67.24 -13.54
C ASP A 4 17.77 -65.75 -13.35
N ASP A 5 17.52 -65.36 -12.11
CA ASP A 5 17.48 -63.98 -11.65
C ASP A 5 18.92 -63.49 -11.43
N GLU A 6 19.48 -62.78 -12.41
CA GLU A 6 20.70 -61.98 -12.23
C GLU A 6 20.37 -60.67 -11.50
N ALA A 7 20.87 -60.55 -10.28
CA ALA A 7 20.85 -59.33 -9.48
C ALA A 7 21.68 -58.22 -10.15
N GLN A 8 21.04 -57.10 -10.48
CA GLN A 8 21.73 -55.88 -10.90
C GLN A 8 22.43 -55.20 -9.70
N PRO A 9 23.64 -54.65 -9.87
CA PRO A 9 24.33 -53.90 -8.83
C PRO A 9 23.67 -52.53 -8.61
N PRO A 10 23.80 -51.94 -7.41
CA PRO A 10 23.17 -50.67 -7.08
C PRO A 10 23.74 -49.55 -7.95
N GLN A 11 22.84 -48.85 -8.64
CA GLN A 11 23.16 -47.62 -9.36
C GLN A 11 23.68 -46.59 -8.36
N GLN A 12 24.97 -46.27 -8.45
CA GLN A 12 25.52 -45.05 -7.86
C GLN A 12 24.85 -43.85 -8.52
N GLU A 13 24.03 -43.13 -7.76
CA GLU A 13 23.52 -41.81 -8.12
C GLU A 13 24.71 -40.90 -8.44
N LYS A 14 24.86 -40.58 -9.73
CA LYS A 14 25.70 -39.45 -10.15
C LYS A 14 24.94 -38.18 -9.79
N GLU A 15 25.23 -37.68 -8.59
CA GLU A 15 24.85 -36.35 -8.14
C GLU A 15 25.36 -35.33 -9.17
N TYR A 16 24.43 -34.76 -9.95
CA TYR A 16 24.71 -33.62 -10.83
C TYR A 16 25.01 -32.41 -9.93
N ALA A 17 26.28 -32.22 -9.59
CA ALA A 17 26.76 -31.03 -8.91
C ALA A 17 26.65 -29.83 -9.86
N SER A 18 25.49 -29.16 -9.87
CA SER A 18 25.41 -27.78 -10.34
C SER A 18 26.16 -26.92 -9.33
N ASP A 19 27.34 -26.44 -9.72
CA ASP A 19 28.26 -25.67 -8.89
C ASP A 19 27.71 -24.26 -8.63
N ASP A 20 26.66 -24.15 -7.81
CA ASP A 20 26.16 -22.86 -7.36
C ASP A 20 27.12 -22.26 -6.32
N SER A 21 28.07 -21.48 -6.83
CA SER A 21 29.05 -20.74 -6.03
C SER A 21 28.39 -19.83 -4.97
N GLU A 22 27.11 -19.44 -5.16
CA GLU A 22 26.39 -18.63 -4.20
C GLU A 22 25.89 -19.45 -3.01
N THR A 23 25.32 -20.63 -3.24
CA THR A 23 24.97 -21.59 -2.18
C THR A 23 26.18 -21.95 -1.30
N ARG A 24 27.36 -22.20 -1.90
CA ARG A 24 28.60 -22.42 -1.14
C ARG A 24 29.02 -21.19 -0.31
N ARG A 25 28.83 -19.97 -0.82
CA ARG A 25 29.10 -18.72 -0.06
C ARG A 25 28.11 -18.53 1.09
N ARG A 26 26.83 -18.85 0.90
CA ARG A 26 25.80 -18.76 1.94
C ARG A 26 26.09 -19.77 3.05
N LEU A 27 26.42 -21.00 2.71
CA LEU A 27 26.79 -22.05 3.67
C LEU A 27 28.04 -21.66 4.47
N HIS A 28 29.08 -21.13 3.82
CA HIS A 28 30.29 -20.65 4.50
C HIS A 28 30.00 -19.49 5.48
N ARG A 29 29.16 -18.51 5.10
CA ARG A 29 28.77 -17.41 6.00
C ARG A 29 27.95 -17.91 7.18
N SER A 30 26.97 -18.78 6.93
CA SER A 30 26.11 -19.37 7.96
C SER A 30 26.95 -20.12 9.01
N ARG A 31 27.86 -21.00 8.59
CA ARG A 31 28.76 -21.71 9.50
C ARG A 31 29.66 -20.79 10.31
N ARG A 32 30.16 -19.69 9.72
CA ARG A 32 30.98 -18.71 10.45
C ARG A 32 30.19 -17.98 11.54
N VAL A 33 28.92 -17.65 11.26
CA VAL A 33 28.02 -17.02 12.25
C VAL A 33 27.71 -18.01 13.37
N GLN A 34 27.41 -19.26 13.05
CA GLN A 34 27.15 -20.30 14.05
C GLN A 34 28.37 -20.60 14.91
N ALA A 35 29.57 -20.68 14.32
CA ALA A 35 30.81 -20.87 15.07
C ALA A 35 31.11 -19.70 16.03
N ASN A 36 30.84 -18.45 15.60
CA ASN A 36 31.00 -17.27 16.46
C ASN A 36 29.97 -17.24 17.60
N ALA A 37 28.71 -17.56 17.31
CA ALA A 37 27.66 -17.66 18.33
C ALA A 37 27.96 -18.76 19.35
N TYR A 38 28.47 -19.91 18.89
CA TYR A 38 28.91 -20.99 19.77
C TYR A 38 30.06 -20.56 20.67
N LYS A 39 31.08 -19.88 20.11
CA LYS A 39 32.19 -19.32 20.89
C LYS A 39 31.75 -18.28 21.93
N GLN A 40 30.72 -17.49 21.64
CA GLN A 40 30.16 -16.53 22.59
C GLN A 40 29.42 -17.22 23.75
N ARG A 41 28.70 -18.33 23.47
CA ARG A 41 27.98 -19.10 24.50
C ARG A 41 28.89 -20.04 25.31
N HIS A 42 30.02 -20.43 24.73
CA HIS A 42 30.99 -21.35 25.32
C HIS A 42 32.39 -20.72 25.25
N PRO A 43 32.71 -19.76 26.13
CA PRO A 43 34.00 -19.03 26.08
C PRO A 43 35.21 -19.96 26.29
N ASP A 44 35.02 -21.10 26.96
CA ASP A 44 36.06 -22.11 27.21
C ASP A 44 36.18 -23.17 26.10
N ALA A 45 35.33 -23.12 25.06
CA ALA A 45 35.39 -24.08 23.96
C ALA A 45 36.72 -23.96 23.21
N THR A 46 37.42 -25.08 23.07
CA THR A 46 38.69 -25.13 22.35
C THR A 46 38.47 -24.94 20.85
N LYS A 47 39.51 -24.52 20.13
CA LYS A 47 39.41 -24.32 18.68
C LYS A 47 39.03 -25.62 17.97
N GLU A 48 39.57 -26.74 18.44
CA GLU A 48 39.32 -28.08 17.95
C GLU A 48 37.85 -28.49 18.14
N GLU A 49 37.24 -28.15 19.27
CA GLU A 49 35.82 -28.40 19.54
C GLU A 49 34.92 -27.58 18.60
N ILE A 50 35.25 -26.30 18.40
CA ILE A 50 34.53 -25.41 17.47
C ILE A 50 34.65 -25.92 16.03
N GLU A 51 35.83 -26.37 15.62
CA GLU A 51 36.11 -26.86 14.27
C GLU A 51 35.51 -28.26 14.02
N ALA A 52 35.44 -29.13 15.03
CA ALA A 52 34.71 -30.40 14.95
C ALA A 52 33.20 -30.19 14.79
N LYS A 53 32.63 -29.18 15.47
CA LYS A 53 31.20 -28.87 15.42
C LYS A 53 30.79 -28.08 14.18
N TYR A 54 31.67 -27.20 13.70
CA TYR A 54 31.46 -26.35 12.53
C TYR A 54 32.66 -26.44 11.57
N PRO A 55 32.83 -27.58 10.87
CA PRO A 55 34.00 -27.78 10.01
C PRO A 55 34.05 -26.72 8.91
N SER A 56 35.24 -26.15 8.76
CA SER A 56 35.54 -25.08 7.80
C SER A 56 35.27 -25.59 6.38
N VAL A 57 34.30 -24.97 5.71
CA VAL A 57 34.06 -25.21 4.28
C VAL A 57 35.00 -24.29 3.52
N ALA A 58 35.76 -24.82 2.56
CA ALA A 58 36.64 -23.99 1.74
C ALA A 58 35.84 -22.84 1.09
N ALA A 59 36.16 -21.60 1.46
CA ALA A 59 35.50 -20.44 0.90
C ALA A 59 35.72 -20.42 -0.62
N PRO A 60 34.68 -20.23 -1.44
CA PRO A 60 34.85 -20.14 -2.88
C PRO A 60 35.87 -19.03 -3.20
N ARG A 61 36.86 -19.35 -4.05
CA ARG A 61 37.87 -18.37 -4.46
C ARG A 61 37.17 -17.11 -4.95
N LYS A 62 37.62 -15.96 -4.47
CA LYS A 62 37.12 -14.67 -4.97
C LYS A 62 37.43 -14.62 -6.47
N LYS A 63 36.38 -14.53 -7.31
CA LYS A 63 36.56 -14.36 -8.76
C LYS A 63 37.51 -13.18 -8.98
N THR A 64 38.52 -13.38 -9.82
CA THR A 64 39.44 -12.32 -10.22
C THR A 64 38.66 -11.24 -10.96
N LYS A 65 39.17 -10.01 -10.97
CA LYS A 65 38.53 -8.89 -11.68
C LYS A 65 38.20 -9.25 -13.15
N ARG A 66 39.12 -9.97 -13.80
CA ARG A 66 38.98 -10.45 -15.18
C ARG A 66 37.87 -11.50 -15.36
N GLU A 67 37.65 -12.36 -14.36
CA GLU A 67 36.56 -13.35 -14.35
C GLU A 67 35.20 -12.70 -14.05
N ILE A 68 35.18 -11.65 -13.23
CA ILE A 68 33.97 -10.86 -12.98
C ILE A 68 33.58 -10.12 -14.27
N GLU A 69 34.55 -9.48 -14.93
CA GLU A 69 34.34 -8.79 -16.21
C GLU A 69 33.94 -9.75 -17.34
N ALA A 70 34.49 -10.96 -17.39
CA ALA A 70 34.10 -11.99 -18.35
C ALA A 70 32.70 -12.56 -18.06
N SER A 71 32.31 -12.69 -16.79
CA SER A 71 30.99 -13.16 -16.36
C SER A 71 29.90 -12.09 -16.50
N GLN A 72 30.27 -10.82 -16.64
CA GLN A 72 29.38 -9.69 -16.93
C GLN A 72 29.17 -9.46 -18.43
N ARG A 73 29.76 -10.30 -19.30
CA ARG A 73 29.37 -10.34 -20.70
C ARG A 73 27.91 -10.77 -20.78
N CYS A 74 27.02 -9.86 -21.14
CA CYS A 74 25.69 -10.22 -21.59
C CYS A 74 25.86 -11.06 -22.86
N GLU A 75 25.22 -12.23 -22.92
CA GLU A 75 25.13 -13.01 -24.15
C GLU A 75 24.54 -12.10 -25.25
N GLY A 76 25.37 -11.74 -26.24
CA GLY A 76 24.97 -10.89 -27.37
C GLY A 76 25.59 -9.49 -27.46
N GLU A 77 26.40 -9.03 -26.50
CA GLU A 77 27.13 -7.75 -26.69
C GLU A 77 28.31 -7.90 -27.67
N SER A 78 28.42 -6.98 -28.63
CA SER A 78 29.57 -6.93 -29.55
C SER A 78 30.83 -6.42 -28.84
N GLU A 79 32.00 -6.88 -29.30
CA GLU A 79 33.30 -6.52 -28.72
C GLU A 79 33.56 -5.00 -28.78
N GLU A 80 33.06 -4.33 -29.82
CA GLU A 80 33.08 -2.86 -29.94
C GLU A 80 32.22 -2.16 -28.88
N HIS A 81 31.03 -2.68 -28.56
CA HIS A 81 30.15 -2.10 -27.54
C HIS A 81 30.82 -2.17 -26.16
N PHE A 82 31.43 -3.33 -25.86
CA PHE A 82 32.17 -3.53 -24.62
C PHE A 82 33.37 -2.58 -24.52
N ALA A 83 34.19 -2.47 -25.58
CA ALA A 83 35.32 -1.56 -25.63
C ALA A 83 34.90 -0.09 -25.42
N LYS A 84 33.76 0.31 -26.00
CA LYS A 84 33.19 1.66 -25.86
C LYS A 84 32.71 1.93 -24.43
N CYS A 85 32.06 0.96 -23.78
CA CYS A 85 31.65 1.07 -22.38
C CYS A 85 32.85 1.19 -21.43
N LEU A 86 33.92 0.43 -21.68
CA LEU A 86 35.17 0.49 -20.92
C LEU A 86 35.83 1.87 -21.05
N TRP A 87 35.91 2.38 -22.28
CA TRP A 87 36.44 3.71 -22.58
C TRP A 87 35.64 4.82 -21.87
N ASN A 88 34.31 4.77 -21.94
CA ASN A 88 33.43 5.76 -21.30
C ASN A 88 33.57 5.77 -19.77
N THR A 89 33.76 4.59 -19.17
CA THR A 89 33.97 4.45 -17.73
C THR A 89 35.31 5.05 -17.30
N GLU A 90 36.36 4.82 -18.07
CA GLU A 90 37.68 5.40 -17.79
C GLU A 90 37.67 6.93 -17.97
N GLN A 91 36.99 7.46 -18.99
CA GLN A 91 36.77 8.90 -19.17
C GLN A 91 36.04 9.53 -17.97
N LYS A 92 34.99 8.89 -17.46
CA LYS A 92 34.29 9.35 -16.23
C LYS A 92 35.22 9.34 -15.01
N ARG A 93 36.09 8.33 -14.89
CA ARG A 93 37.07 8.23 -13.80
C ARG A 93 38.09 9.37 -13.86
N GLN A 94 38.63 9.65 -15.05
CA GLN A 94 39.58 10.75 -15.27
C GLN A 94 38.95 12.11 -14.95
N ARG A 95 37.69 12.35 -15.36
CA ARG A 95 36.94 13.58 -15.00
C ARG A 95 36.77 13.74 -13.49
N ARG A 96 36.44 12.67 -12.76
CA ARG A 96 36.31 12.71 -11.29
C ARG A 96 37.65 12.96 -10.59
N ALA A 97 38.74 12.39 -11.12
CA ALA A 97 40.08 12.63 -10.60
C ALA A 97 40.51 14.09 -10.81
N ALA A 98 40.21 14.67 -11.99
CA ALA A 98 40.47 16.07 -12.28
C ALA A 98 39.67 17.03 -11.38
N LEU A 99 38.39 16.73 -11.11
CA LEU A 99 37.56 17.53 -10.20
C LEU A 99 38.06 17.50 -8.75
N LYS A 100 38.58 16.36 -8.27
CA LYS A 100 39.14 16.25 -6.91
C LYS A 100 40.38 17.11 -6.69
N LEU A 101 41.13 17.42 -7.75
CA LEU A 101 42.30 18.29 -7.69
C LEU A 101 41.96 19.78 -7.63
N GLN A 102 40.70 20.17 -7.91
CA GLN A 102 40.27 21.58 -7.94
C GLN A 102 39.50 22.02 -6.68
N THR A 103 39.13 21.09 -5.79
CA THR A 103 38.50 21.43 -4.52
C THR A 103 39.53 21.90 -3.50
N PRO A 104 39.45 23.16 -2.98
CA PRO A 104 40.32 23.63 -1.92
C PRO A 104 40.06 22.86 -0.62
N THR A 105 41.12 22.49 0.09
CA THR A 105 41.07 21.83 1.40
C THR A 105 40.35 22.73 2.42
N PRO A 106 39.37 22.23 3.20
CA PRO A 106 38.76 23.01 4.26
C PRO A 106 39.78 23.23 5.39
N GLY A 107 39.99 24.50 5.77
CA GLY A 107 40.84 24.86 6.90
C GLY A 107 40.23 24.44 8.25
N PRO A 108 41.06 24.32 9.31
CA PRO A 108 40.65 23.76 10.59
C PRO A 108 39.78 24.75 11.38
N SER A 109 38.71 24.22 11.97
CA SER A 109 37.76 24.90 12.84
C SER A 109 38.43 25.45 14.11
N ARG A 110 38.26 26.74 14.38
CA ARG A 110 38.60 27.39 15.66
C ARG A 110 37.36 27.48 16.54
N THR A 111 37.47 26.90 17.72
CA THR A 111 36.62 27.09 18.90
C THR A 111 36.89 28.45 19.58
N ASP A 112 35.86 28.94 20.26
CA ASP A 112 35.78 29.98 21.31
C ASP A 112 36.32 31.40 21.05
N CYS A 113 35.43 32.41 21.12
CA CYS A 113 35.45 33.40 22.21
C CYS A 113 34.23 34.35 22.17
N SER A 114 33.86 34.80 23.35
CA SER A 114 32.75 35.67 23.73
C SER A 114 32.92 37.16 23.38
N GLN A 115 31.80 37.89 23.44
CA GLN A 115 31.66 39.34 23.66
C GLN A 115 32.19 40.32 22.58
N SER A 116 31.26 40.94 21.84
CA SER A 116 31.05 42.39 21.80
C SER A 116 30.14 42.75 20.60
N ARG A 117 29.14 43.59 20.84
CA ARG A 117 28.34 44.25 19.79
C ARG A 117 29.16 45.38 19.17
N PRO A 118 29.20 45.50 17.84
CA PRO A 118 29.38 46.80 17.19
C PRO A 118 28.12 47.24 16.43
N SER A 119 27.94 48.55 16.42
CA SER A 119 26.91 49.36 15.76
C SER A 119 26.85 49.18 14.22
N PRO A 120 25.77 49.64 13.54
CA PRO A 120 25.52 49.31 12.14
C PRO A 120 26.42 50.10 11.19
N VAL A 121 27.00 49.40 10.20
CA VAL A 121 27.75 49.97 9.08
C VAL A 121 26.80 50.31 7.93
N PRO A 122 27.03 51.39 7.15
CA PRO A 122 26.10 51.88 6.14
C PRO A 122 26.12 51.04 4.86
N VAL A 123 24.94 50.92 4.24
CA VAL A 123 24.71 50.28 2.94
C VAL A 123 25.35 51.13 1.82
N PRO A 124 26.18 50.55 0.92
CA PRO A 124 26.68 51.27 -0.24
C PRO A 124 25.61 51.35 -1.35
N PRO A 125 25.61 52.42 -2.16
CA PRO A 125 24.62 52.61 -3.22
C PRO A 125 24.85 51.64 -4.39
N SER A 126 23.74 51.16 -4.96
CA SER A 126 23.72 50.34 -6.17
C SER A 126 24.26 51.10 -7.39
N PRO A 127 24.96 50.43 -8.33
CA PRO A 127 25.43 51.06 -9.56
C PRO A 127 24.28 51.32 -10.54
N PRO A 128 24.43 52.29 -11.46
CA PRO A 128 23.40 52.64 -12.42
C PRO A 128 23.26 51.55 -13.50
N ILE A 129 22.01 51.27 -13.86
CA ILE A 129 21.67 50.37 -14.97
C ILE A 129 21.76 51.18 -16.27
N ASP A 130 22.70 50.82 -17.14
CA ASP A 130 22.80 51.33 -18.49
C ASP A 130 21.62 50.83 -19.35
N LEU A 131 20.92 51.78 -19.96
CA LEU A 131 19.91 51.56 -20.98
C LEU A 131 20.58 51.02 -22.25
N ILE A 132 20.37 49.74 -22.57
CA ILE A 132 20.64 49.19 -23.90
C ILE A 132 19.36 49.37 -24.75
N LEU A 133 19.47 50.25 -25.75
CA LEU A 133 18.53 50.40 -26.87
C LEU A 133 18.48 49.10 -27.69
N LEU A 134 17.34 48.40 -27.64
CA LEU A 134 16.99 47.36 -28.61
C LEU A 134 15.95 47.92 -29.59
N GLY A 135 16.24 47.76 -30.88
CA GLY A 135 15.49 48.30 -32.02
C GLY A 135 14.07 47.73 -32.22
N PRO A 136 13.35 48.18 -33.27
CA PRO A 136 11.92 48.01 -33.39
C PRO A 136 11.53 46.56 -33.75
N ARG A 137 10.58 46.01 -32.98
CA ARG A 137 9.89 44.75 -33.31
C ARG A 137 8.85 44.98 -34.43
N PRO A 138 8.69 44.03 -35.37
CA PRO A 138 7.65 44.12 -36.38
C PRO A 138 6.25 43.80 -35.81
N HIS A 139 5.25 44.49 -36.33
CA HIS A 139 3.83 44.31 -36.02
C HIS A 139 3.31 42.92 -36.42
N PRO A 140 2.44 42.28 -35.62
CA PRO A 140 1.69 41.11 -36.06
C PRO A 140 0.49 41.53 -36.92
N THR A 141 0.34 40.83 -38.05
CA THR A 141 -0.82 40.84 -38.95
C THR A 141 -2.08 40.28 -38.26
N PRO A 142 -3.29 40.73 -38.65
CA PRO A 142 -4.52 40.33 -37.98
C PRO A 142 -4.99 38.95 -38.43
N SER A 143 -5.15 38.05 -37.46
CA SER A 143 -5.73 36.71 -37.64
C SER A 143 -7.26 36.78 -37.78
N HIS A 144 -7.77 36.03 -38.77
CA HIS A 144 -9.19 35.87 -39.09
C HIS A 144 -10.01 35.40 -37.87
N ARG A 145 -11.09 36.15 -37.60
CA ARG A 145 -12.12 35.86 -36.60
C ARG A 145 -13.10 34.84 -37.18
N ILE A 146 -13.01 33.58 -36.77
CA ILE A 146 -14.08 32.60 -37.00
C ILE A 146 -15.14 32.82 -35.91
N GLN A 147 -16.33 33.27 -36.30
CA GLN A 147 -17.52 33.29 -35.44
C GLN A 147 -18.04 31.84 -35.32
N VAL A 148 -17.99 31.27 -34.13
CA VAL A 148 -18.72 30.05 -33.79
C VAL A 148 -19.99 30.49 -33.06
N GLY A 149 -21.15 30.25 -33.68
CA GLY A 149 -22.46 30.50 -33.08
C GLY A 149 -22.80 29.47 -31.99
N PRO A 150 -23.79 29.76 -31.12
CA PRO A 150 -24.18 28.85 -30.04
C PRO A 150 -24.87 27.60 -30.60
N ILE A 151 -24.40 26.43 -30.17
CA ILE A 151 -25.00 25.12 -30.47
C ILE A 151 -26.16 24.89 -29.49
N PRO A 152 -27.34 24.42 -29.95
CA PRO A 152 -28.45 24.13 -29.05
C PRO A 152 -28.18 22.84 -28.26
N VAL A 153 -28.41 22.91 -26.95
CA VAL A 153 -28.43 21.73 -26.07
C VAL A 153 -29.74 20.97 -26.31
N PRO A 154 -29.73 19.69 -26.71
CA PRO A 154 -30.96 18.92 -26.85
C PRO A 154 -31.47 18.52 -25.46
N SER A 155 -32.67 18.98 -25.11
CA SER A 155 -33.45 18.47 -23.97
C SER A 155 -33.85 17.02 -24.24
N SER A 156 -33.20 16.08 -23.56
CA SER A 156 -33.62 14.67 -23.57
C SER A 156 -34.68 14.44 -22.50
N PRO A 157 -35.75 13.67 -22.79
CA PRO A 157 -36.77 13.36 -21.80
C PRO A 157 -36.23 12.39 -20.75
N PRO A 158 -36.84 12.34 -19.54
CA PRO A 158 -36.41 11.42 -18.50
C PRO A 158 -36.66 9.98 -18.94
N ILE A 159 -35.59 9.18 -18.98
CA ILE A 159 -35.68 7.73 -19.14
C ILE A 159 -35.71 7.16 -17.72
N ASP A 160 -36.87 6.64 -17.31
CA ASP A 160 -36.97 5.76 -16.15
C ASP A 160 -36.30 4.42 -16.48
N LEU A 161 -34.99 4.36 -16.23
CA LEU A 161 -34.19 3.14 -16.30
C LEU A 161 -34.30 2.41 -14.96
N VAL A 162 -35.26 1.49 -14.86
CA VAL A 162 -35.24 0.43 -13.84
C VAL A 162 -34.07 -0.49 -14.16
N LEU A 163 -32.89 -0.15 -13.64
CA LEU A 163 -31.72 -1.03 -13.65
C LEU A 163 -31.97 -2.15 -12.63
N LEU A 164 -32.33 -3.33 -13.13
CA LEU A 164 -32.25 -4.56 -12.36
C LEU A 164 -30.78 -4.77 -11.99
N ALA A 165 -30.47 -4.71 -10.69
CA ALA A 165 -29.14 -5.05 -10.18
C ALA A 165 -28.81 -6.49 -10.61
N PRO A 166 -27.60 -6.77 -11.11
CA PRO A 166 -27.19 -8.14 -11.42
C PRO A 166 -27.25 -8.97 -10.14
N GLU A 167 -27.95 -10.11 -10.18
CA GLU A 167 -27.90 -11.11 -9.12
C GLU A 167 -26.44 -11.51 -8.92
N LEU A 168 -25.96 -11.46 -7.67
CA LEU A 168 -24.64 -11.98 -7.32
C LEU A 168 -24.56 -13.44 -7.80
N PRO A 169 -23.45 -13.87 -8.44
CA PRO A 169 -23.28 -15.26 -8.77
C PRO A 169 -23.40 -16.10 -7.49
N PRO A 170 -24.02 -17.30 -7.53
CA PRO A 170 -24.05 -18.18 -6.38
C PRO A 170 -22.62 -18.42 -5.90
N PRO A 171 -22.38 -18.54 -4.58
CA PRO A 171 -21.06 -18.76 -4.03
C PRO A 171 -20.40 -19.93 -4.77
N ALA A 172 -19.16 -19.74 -5.20
CA ALA A 172 -18.37 -20.82 -5.78
C ALA A 172 -18.47 -22.03 -4.83
N PRO A 173 -18.76 -23.24 -5.34
CA PRO A 173 -18.92 -24.41 -4.47
C PRO A 173 -17.68 -24.56 -3.61
N SER A 174 -17.88 -24.56 -2.29
CA SER A 174 -16.88 -24.70 -1.22
C SER A 174 -16.18 -26.07 -1.19
N HIS A 175 -16.16 -26.78 -2.32
CA HIS A 175 -15.49 -28.06 -2.51
C HIS A 175 -14.19 -27.87 -3.30
N ILE A 176 -13.24 -27.12 -2.75
CA ILE A 176 -11.85 -27.56 -2.86
C ILE A 176 -11.68 -28.59 -1.74
N LEU A 177 -12.17 -29.80 -2.01
CA LEU A 177 -11.72 -30.98 -1.31
C LEU A 177 -10.23 -31.11 -1.67
N CYS A 178 -9.35 -30.66 -0.77
CA CYS A 178 -8.01 -31.22 -0.73
C CYS A 178 -8.20 -32.73 -0.57
N ASP A 179 -7.96 -33.47 -1.65
CA ASP A 179 -7.95 -34.93 -1.65
C ASP A 179 -7.07 -35.37 -0.49
N SER A 180 -7.67 -36.06 0.48
CA SER A 180 -7.00 -36.62 1.64
C SER A 180 -6.19 -37.84 1.19
N GLY A 181 -5.10 -37.57 0.48
CA GLY A 181 -4.07 -38.54 0.21
C GLY A 181 -3.44 -38.97 1.53
N THR A 182 -3.74 -40.20 1.93
CA THR A 182 -3.18 -41.00 3.02
C THR A 182 -1.78 -40.52 3.46
N GLN A 183 -1.73 -39.61 4.44
CA GLN A 183 -0.48 -39.30 5.15
C GLN A 183 -0.35 -40.25 6.32
N THR A 184 0.73 -41.04 6.28
CA THR A 184 1.15 -41.92 7.34
C THR A 184 1.44 -41.14 8.62
N ASN A 185 0.77 -41.54 9.71
CA ASN A 185 1.00 -41.12 11.09
C ASN A 185 2.49 -40.92 11.40
N VAL A 186 2.86 -39.66 11.65
CA VAL A 186 4.01 -39.31 12.49
C VAL A 186 3.45 -38.46 13.61
N ASP A 187 3.67 -38.90 14.86
CA ASP A 187 3.17 -38.30 16.10
C ASP A 187 3.53 -36.80 16.23
N ALA A 188 2.68 -35.93 15.67
CA ALA A 188 2.71 -34.51 15.97
C ALA A 188 2.05 -34.30 17.34
N PRO A 189 2.77 -33.79 18.35
CA PRO A 189 2.24 -33.68 19.70
C PRO A 189 1.06 -32.70 19.74
N ILE A 190 0.14 -33.04 20.64
CA ILE A 190 -1.12 -32.40 21.05
C ILE A 190 -0.90 -30.94 21.51
N GLN A 191 -0.48 -30.05 20.60
CA GLN A 191 -0.23 -28.63 20.89
C GLN A 191 -1.10 -27.64 20.10
N SER A 192 -1.94 -28.08 19.16
CA SER A 192 -2.80 -27.16 18.38
C SER A 192 -4.22 -26.97 18.91
N GLN A 193 -4.58 -27.53 20.08
CA GLN A 193 -5.67 -26.96 20.87
C GLN A 193 -5.15 -25.69 21.56
N SER A 194 -4.81 -24.70 20.73
CA SER A 194 -4.74 -23.30 21.13
C SER A 194 -5.96 -23.06 22.02
N ARG A 195 -5.70 -22.70 23.28
CA ARG A 195 -6.75 -22.23 24.19
C ARG A 195 -7.50 -21.17 23.41
N ARG A 196 -8.76 -21.43 23.06
CA ARG A 196 -9.65 -20.37 22.59
C ARG A 196 -9.62 -19.32 23.68
N ILE A 197 -8.97 -18.20 23.39
CA ILE A 197 -8.94 -17.07 24.31
C ILE A 197 -10.36 -16.54 24.28
N THR A 198 -11.15 -16.96 25.27
CA THR A 198 -12.49 -16.42 25.48
C THR A 198 -12.45 -15.19 26.37
N ASP A 199 -11.30 -14.87 26.97
CA ASP A 199 -11.13 -13.73 27.85
C ASP A 199 -10.17 -12.72 27.22
N PHE A 200 -10.67 -11.56 26.82
CA PHE A 200 -9.88 -10.51 26.20
C PHE A 200 -9.70 -9.33 27.15
N GLY A 201 -8.43 -9.05 27.51
CA GLY A 201 -8.05 -7.99 28.44
C GLY A 201 -8.27 -8.30 29.93
N VAL A 202 -8.89 -9.44 30.28
CA VAL A 202 -9.18 -9.76 31.69
C VAL A 202 -7.88 -10.05 32.45
N GLY A 203 -7.49 -9.13 33.34
CA GLY A 203 -6.23 -9.22 34.09
C GLY A 203 -4.98 -8.92 33.25
N ALA A 204 -5.15 -8.41 32.03
CA ALA A 204 -4.03 -8.04 31.17
C ALA A 204 -3.32 -6.78 31.70
N LEU A 205 -2.03 -6.66 31.37
CA LEU A 205 -1.21 -5.50 31.73
C LEU A 205 -1.80 -4.22 31.11
N GLY A 206 -1.84 -3.13 31.89
CA GLY A 206 -2.43 -1.86 31.46
C GLY A 206 -3.97 -1.81 31.50
N VAL A 207 -4.65 -2.89 31.88
CA VAL A 207 -6.10 -2.87 32.09
C VAL A 207 -6.41 -2.50 33.54
N HIS A 208 -7.34 -1.56 33.73
CA HIS A 208 -7.76 -1.18 35.08
C HIS A 208 -8.45 -2.36 35.79
N PRO A 209 -8.12 -2.68 37.07
CA PRO A 209 -8.69 -3.82 37.78
C PRO A 209 -10.21 -3.79 37.92
N GLU A 210 -10.80 -2.59 37.95
CA GLU A 210 -12.25 -2.38 38.07
C GLU A 210 -12.95 -2.23 36.70
N ALA A 211 -12.22 -2.41 35.59
CA ALA A 211 -12.81 -2.28 34.27
C ALA A 211 -13.95 -3.31 34.08
N PRO A 212 -15.16 -2.85 33.70
CA PRO A 212 -16.28 -3.76 33.50
C PRO A 212 -16.02 -4.67 32.29
N THR A 213 -16.64 -5.83 32.28
CA THR A 213 -16.60 -6.77 31.15
C THR A 213 -17.96 -6.85 30.47
N ILE A 214 -17.96 -7.26 29.21
CA ILE A 214 -19.15 -7.61 28.44
C ILE A 214 -18.99 -9.01 27.85
N THR A 215 -20.11 -9.69 27.68
CA THR A 215 -20.21 -10.92 26.89
C THR A 215 -20.41 -10.56 25.42
N TRP A 216 -19.54 -11.07 24.55
CA TRP A 216 -19.55 -10.84 23.12
C TRP A 216 -19.82 -12.17 22.41
N ASP A 217 -20.95 -12.24 21.74
CA ASP A 217 -21.41 -13.48 21.12
C ASP A 217 -20.49 -13.88 19.97
N CYS A 218 -20.22 -15.18 19.88
CA CYS A 218 -19.46 -15.79 18.80
C CYS A 218 -20.42 -16.48 17.84
N VAL A 219 -20.20 -16.33 16.53
CA VAL A 219 -20.95 -17.05 15.49
C VAL A 219 -20.05 -18.15 14.93
N ARG A 220 -20.54 -19.40 15.01
CA ARG A 220 -19.93 -20.60 14.43
C ARG A 220 -20.83 -21.24 13.40
N GLN A 221 -20.24 -22.19 12.67
CA GLN A 221 -21.00 -23.22 11.98
C GLN A 221 -22.02 -23.91 12.92
N PRO A 222 -23.17 -24.36 12.39
CA PRO A 222 -24.34 -24.81 13.17
C PRO A 222 -24.06 -25.91 14.20
N ASP A 223 -22.95 -26.63 14.05
CA ASP A 223 -22.64 -27.89 14.72
C ASP A 223 -21.97 -27.68 16.09
N CYS A 224 -21.58 -26.45 16.43
CA CYS A 224 -20.85 -26.13 17.65
C CYS A 224 -21.61 -25.10 18.48
N SER A 225 -21.89 -25.39 19.75
CA SER A 225 -22.37 -24.38 20.69
C SER A 225 -21.33 -23.25 20.81
N PRO A 226 -21.67 -22.01 20.45
CA PRO A 226 -20.75 -20.90 20.60
C PRO A 226 -20.51 -20.65 22.08
N VAL A 227 -19.24 -20.50 22.45
CA VAL A 227 -18.87 -20.02 23.78
C VAL A 227 -18.62 -18.53 23.61
N PRO A 228 -19.43 -17.66 24.22
CA PRO A 228 -19.25 -16.24 24.05
C PRO A 228 -17.94 -15.80 24.70
N ALA A 229 -17.31 -14.78 24.11
CA ALA A 229 -16.14 -14.17 24.69
C ALA A 229 -16.52 -13.19 25.81
N ARG A 230 -15.68 -13.07 26.83
CA ARG A 230 -15.72 -12.03 27.84
C ARG A 230 -14.64 -11.01 27.50
N VAL A 231 -15.06 -9.78 27.26
CA VAL A 231 -14.22 -8.70 26.77
C VAL A 231 -14.26 -7.56 27.78
N VAL A 232 -13.10 -7.06 28.21
CA VAL A 232 -13.04 -5.84 29.03
C VAL A 232 -13.52 -4.65 28.21
N LEU A 233 -14.14 -3.67 28.85
CA LEU A 233 -14.58 -2.43 28.20
C LEU A 233 -13.59 -1.28 28.45
N PRO A 234 -13.50 -0.30 27.52
CA PRO A 234 -12.86 0.99 27.77
C PRO A 234 -13.19 1.55 29.15
N HIS A 235 -12.18 1.73 29.99
CA HIS A 235 -12.39 2.17 31.36
C HIS A 235 -11.25 3.00 31.89
N LEU A 236 -11.57 4.25 32.24
CA LEU A 236 -10.68 5.14 32.96
C LEU A 236 -11.49 5.82 34.07
N PRO A 237 -11.28 5.46 35.35
CA PRO A 237 -12.06 6.02 36.44
C PRO A 237 -11.77 7.52 36.60
N GLN A 238 -12.84 8.30 36.75
CA GLN A 238 -12.81 9.72 37.13
C GLN A 238 -13.89 9.97 38.18
N GLU A 239 -13.75 11.02 39.00
CA GLU A 239 -14.78 11.39 39.98
C GLU A 239 -16.18 11.42 39.33
N GLY A 240 -17.03 10.49 39.75
CA GLY A 240 -18.40 10.38 39.25
C GLY A 240 -18.64 9.50 38.02
N GLY A 241 -17.64 8.80 37.48
CA GLY A 241 -17.88 7.84 36.40
C GLY A 241 -16.66 7.35 35.62
N ASN A 242 -16.94 6.78 34.45
CA ASN A 242 -15.92 6.35 33.49
C ASN A 242 -15.69 7.46 32.46
N LEU A 243 -14.48 8.00 32.37
CA LEU A 243 -14.15 9.03 31.37
C LEU A 243 -14.27 8.48 29.93
N LEU A 244 -14.08 7.17 29.73
CA LEU A 244 -14.18 6.50 28.43
C LEU A 244 -15.57 5.88 28.18
N GLN A 245 -16.62 6.44 28.78
CA GLN A 245 -17.97 5.85 28.72
C GLN A 245 -18.52 5.77 27.28
N GLU A 246 -18.22 6.76 26.43
CA GLU A 246 -18.66 6.76 25.02
C GLU A 246 -18.01 5.62 24.23
N GLN A 247 -16.70 5.44 24.37
CA GLN A 247 -15.97 4.33 23.75
C GLN A 247 -16.46 2.99 24.30
N ALA A 248 -16.73 2.90 25.62
CA ALA A 248 -17.33 1.72 26.21
C ALA A 248 -18.70 1.40 25.61
N ASN A 249 -19.53 2.42 25.36
CA ASN A 249 -20.82 2.25 24.69
C ASN A 249 -20.66 1.80 23.24
N ALA A 250 -19.66 2.31 22.51
CA ALA A 250 -19.35 1.86 21.15
C ALA A 250 -18.92 0.38 21.12
N VAL A 251 -18.07 -0.06 22.05
CA VAL A 251 -17.70 -1.47 22.17
C VAL A 251 -18.91 -2.33 22.55
N ARG A 252 -19.79 -1.87 23.45
CA ARG A 252 -21.06 -2.56 23.74
C ARG A 252 -21.99 -2.66 22.54
N LYS A 253 -22.01 -1.63 21.70
CA LYS A 253 -22.77 -1.62 20.45
C LYS A 253 -22.25 -2.73 19.52
N HIS A 254 -20.95 -2.76 19.25
CA HIS A 254 -20.33 -3.81 18.45
C HIS A 254 -20.54 -5.21 19.04
N ALA A 255 -20.45 -5.37 20.36
CA ALA A 255 -20.73 -6.66 21.01
C ALA A 255 -22.14 -7.21 20.77
N ARG A 256 -23.12 -6.32 20.54
CA ARG A 256 -24.52 -6.70 20.24
C ARG A 256 -24.80 -6.85 18.76
N GLU A 257 -24.20 -6.01 17.93
CA GLU A 257 -24.55 -5.86 16.51
C GLU A 257 -23.57 -6.57 15.57
N SER A 258 -22.34 -6.81 16.04
CA SER A 258 -21.21 -7.33 15.26
C SER A 258 -20.63 -8.54 16.00
N PRO A 259 -21.24 -9.74 15.89
CA PRO A 259 -20.74 -10.91 16.61
C PRO A 259 -19.33 -11.29 16.18
N ILE A 260 -18.57 -11.93 17.07
CA ILE A 260 -17.25 -12.47 16.74
C ILE A 260 -17.43 -13.62 15.74
N LEU A 261 -16.84 -13.47 14.56
CA LEU A 261 -16.85 -14.49 13.54
C LEU A 261 -15.69 -15.44 13.78
N GLU A 262 -15.99 -16.74 13.95
CA GLU A 262 -14.97 -17.78 14.16
C GLU A 262 -14.75 -18.67 12.92
N ASP A 263 -15.49 -18.43 11.82
CA ASP A 263 -15.34 -19.22 10.61
C ASP A 263 -15.69 -18.45 9.33
N THR A 264 -15.39 -19.06 8.18
CA THR A 264 -15.67 -18.53 6.85
C THR A 264 -17.15 -18.20 6.67
N ASN A 265 -17.44 -17.02 6.11
CA ASN A 265 -18.77 -16.62 5.65
C ASN A 265 -18.69 -16.02 4.24
N GLU A 266 -19.76 -15.37 3.79
CA GLU A 266 -19.79 -14.76 2.44
C GLU A 266 -18.80 -13.60 2.27
N TYR A 267 -18.37 -12.92 3.35
CA TYR A 267 -17.51 -11.73 3.32
C TYR A 267 -16.06 -11.99 3.73
N VAL A 268 -15.78 -13.04 4.52
CA VAL A 268 -14.43 -13.37 4.99
C VAL A 268 -14.15 -14.85 4.90
N VAL A 269 -12.94 -15.18 4.47
CA VAL A 269 -12.40 -16.54 4.39
C VAL A 269 -11.42 -16.77 5.53
N PHE A 270 -11.63 -17.83 6.30
CA PHE A 270 -10.70 -18.28 7.33
C PHE A 270 -9.87 -19.42 6.76
N MET A 271 -8.55 -19.24 6.73
CA MET A 271 -7.59 -20.28 6.38
C MET A 271 -6.77 -20.64 7.61
N ARG A 272 -6.51 -21.93 7.79
CA ARG A 272 -5.78 -22.49 8.92
C ARG A 272 -4.73 -23.46 8.40
N ALA A 273 -3.72 -23.74 9.21
CA ALA A 273 -2.70 -24.72 8.86
C ALA A 273 -3.32 -26.12 8.62
N PRO A 274 -2.74 -26.93 7.71
CA PRO A 274 -1.59 -26.61 6.87
C PRO A 274 -1.96 -25.64 5.74
N PHE A 275 -1.12 -24.63 5.52
CA PHE A 275 -1.30 -23.70 4.41
C PHE A 275 -0.77 -24.31 3.10
N PRO A 276 -1.37 -23.96 1.95
CA PRO A 276 -0.83 -24.29 0.64
C PRO A 276 0.58 -23.74 0.42
N LEU A 277 1.24 -24.16 -0.66
CA LEU A 277 2.49 -23.55 -1.09
C LEU A 277 2.28 -22.06 -1.41
N ASP A 278 3.31 -21.25 -1.17
CA ASP A 278 3.31 -19.79 -1.34
C ASP A 278 2.59 -19.27 -2.59
N ALA A 279 2.85 -19.87 -3.76
CA ALA A 279 2.24 -19.45 -5.03
C ALA A 279 0.72 -19.74 -5.06
N GLU A 280 0.32 -20.91 -4.59
CA GLU A 280 -1.09 -21.32 -4.52
C GLU A 280 -1.85 -20.51 -3.46
N LEU A 281 -1.22 -20.25 -2.32
CA LEU A 281 -1.76 -19.39 -1.28
C LEU A 281 -2.01 -17.97 -1.83
N ASN A 282 -1.04 -17.38 -2.54
CA ASN A 282 -1.22 -16.09 -3.18
C ASN A 282 -2.36 -16.10 -4.20
N ASP A 283 -2.48 -17.14 -5.03
CA ASP A 283 -3.58 -17.28 -6.01
C ASP A 283 -4.95 -17.35 -5.31
N ILE A 284 -5.09 -18.13 -4.24
CA ILE A 284 -6.32 -18.23 -3.43
C ILE A 284 -6.68 -16.87 -2.82
N ILE A 285 -5.68 -16.19 -2.25
CA ILE A 285 -5.87 -14.89 -1.62
C ILE A 285 -6.36 -13.87 -2.67
N MET A 286 -5.67 -13.78 -3.81
CA MET A 286 -6.05 -12.86 -4.87
C MET A 286 -7.45 -13.17 -5.42
N ASP A 287 -7.80 -14.45 -5.62
CA ASP A 287 -9.14 -14.84 -6.06
C ASP A 287 -10.22 -14.34 -5.08
N HIS A 288 -10.06 -14.55 -3.78
CA HIS A 288 -11.03 -14.10 -2.80
C HIS A 288 -11.14 -12.58 -2.69
N LEU A 289 -10.02 -11.86 -2.79
CA LEU A 289 -10.04 -10.40 -2.73
C LEU A 289 -10.69 -9.78 -3.98
N VAL A 290 -10.52 -10.38 -5.17
CA VAL A 290 -11.26 -9.98 -6.40
C VAL A 290 -12.77 -10.11 -6.19
N HIS A 291 -13.20 -11.11 -5.41
CA HIS A 291 -14.59 -11.30 -5.05
C HIS A 291 -15.01 -10.52 -3.80
N HIS A 292 -14.25 -9.49 -3.40
CA HIS A 292 -14.60 -8.61 -2.29
C HIS A 292 -14.65 -9.31 -0.92
N ARG A 293 -13.86 -10.37 -0.74
CA ARG A 293 -13.79 -11.13 0.51
C ARG A 293 -12.46 -10.87 1.22
N GLY A 294 -12.53 -10.50 2.50
CA GLY A 294 -11.37 -10.48 3.37
C GLY A 294 -10.87 -11.90 3.65
N ILE A 295 -9.61 -12.04 4.05
CA ILE A 295 -9.00 -13.33 4.35
C ILE A 295 -8.27 -13.24 5.67
N LYS A 296 -8.61 -14.15 6.59
CA LYS A 296 -7.92 -14.33 7.86
C LYS A 296 -7.11 -15.62 7.80
N LEU A 297 -5.81 -15.53 7.97
CA LEU A 297 -4.91 -16.68 8.12
C LEU A 297 -4.62 -16.86 9.62
N GLU A 298 -5.21 -17.88 10.25
CA GLU A 298 -5.05 -18.10 11.69
C GLU A 298 -3.79 -18.90 11.99
N GLY A 299 -2.93 -18.36 12.87
CA GLY A 299 -1.65 -18.98 13.22
C GLY A 299 -0.72 -19.18 12.02
N PHE A 300 -0.74 -18.26 11.06
CA PHE A 300 0.13 -18.31 9.88
C PHE A 300 1.61 -18.24 10.26
N HIS A 301 1.93 -17.33 11.17
CA HIS A 301 3.26 -17.22 11.77
C HIS A 301 3.23 -17.83 13.17
N THR A 302 4.31 -18.52 13.56
CA THR A 302 4.50 -18.90 14.96
C THR A 302 4.92 -17.64 15.71
N PRO A 303 4.07 -17.05 16.57
CA PRO A 303 4.42 -15.81 17.23
C PRO A 303 5.65 -16.02 18.10
N GLU A 304 6.55 -15.05 18.09
CA GLU A 304 7.58 -14.97 19.13
C GLU A 304 6.86 -14.77 20.47
N VAL A 305 7.19 -15.59 21.48
CA VAL A 305 6.61 -15.43 22.82
C VAL A 305 7.26 -14.21 23.46
N VAL A 306 6.64 -13.06 23.26
CA VAL A 306 7.04 -11.80 23.88
C VAL A 306 6.23 -11.62 25.15
N GLU A 307 6.87 -11.81 26.31
CA GLU A 307 6.20 -11.61 27.61
C GLU A 307 5.72 -10.16 27.79
N GLN A 308 6.53 -9.19 27.35
CA GLN A 308 6.21 -7.77 27.42
C GLN A 308 6.88 -7.02 26.27
N LEU A 309 6.12 -6.10 25.66
CA LEU A 309 6.68 -5.15 24.70
C LEU A 309 7.59 -4.15 25.44
N THR A 310 8.87 -4.13 25.07
CA THR A 310 9.87 -3.19 25.62
C THR A 310 10.48 -2.33 24.52
N ALA A 311 11.03 -1.16 24.89
CA ALA A 311 11.69 -0.29 23.93
C ALA A 311 12.93 -0.96 23.31
N GLU A 312 13.62 -1.80 24.09
CA GLU A 312 14.74 -2.62 23.61
C GLU A 312 14.29 -3.67 22.59
N TYR A 313 13.19 -4.37 22.86
CA TYR A 313 12.59 -5.31 21.90
C TYR A 313 12.24 -4.61 20.59
N MET A 314 11.54 -3.48 20.66
CA MET A 314 11.17 -2.70 19.48
C MET A 314 12.39 -2.18 18.70
N ALA A 315 13.47 -1.79 19.40
CA ALA A 315 14.70 -1.31 18.78
C ALA A 315 15.51 -2.43 18.13
N THR A 316 15.57 -3.61 18.74
CA THR A 316 16.42 -4.72 18.28
C THR A 316 15.72 -5.56 17.22
N HIS A 317 14.43 -5.83 17.40
CA HIS A 317 13.65 -6.68 16.51
C HIS A 317 13.07 -5.88 15.33
N TRP A 318 12.53 -4.68 15.58
CA TRP A 318 11.82 -3.88 14.57
C TRP A 318 12.59 -2.64 14.09
N ASN A 319 13.77 -2.40 14.67
CA ASN A 319 14.61 -1.21 14.44
C ASN A 319 13.89 0.12 14.69
N VAL A 320 12.96 0.13 15.65
CA VAL A 320 12.24 1.32 16.06
C VAL A 320 13.03 2.05 17.15
N GLN A 321 13.55 3.22 16.82
CA GLN A 321 14.45 3.97 17.70
C GLN A 321 13.71 4.47 18.95
N PRO A 322 14.15 4.11 20.18
CA PRO A 322 13.47 4.51 21.42
C PRO A 322 13.37 6.03 21.60
N ALA A 323 14.42 6.76 21.21
CA ALA A 323 14.48 8.21 21.30
C ALA A 323 13.74 8.95 20.18
N ARG A 324 13.02 8.22 19.30
CA ARG A 324 12.23 8.85 18.24
C ARG A 324 11.03 9.57 18.85
N VAL A 325 10.84 10.82 18.44
CA VAL A 325 9.59 11.55 18.71
C VAL A 325 8.50 11.01 17.79
N VAL A 326 7.39 10.59 18.38
CA VAL A 326 6.22 10.07 17.69
C VAL A 326 5.00 10.95 17.96
N GLU A 327 4.04 10.92 17.05
CA GLU A 327 2.73 11.53 17.26
C GLU A 327 1.81 10.49 17.89
N VAL A 328 1.20 10.87 19.01
CA VAL A 328 0.36 9.98 19.82
C VAL A 328 -1.05 10.52 19.83
N HIS A 329 -1.99 9.66 19.47
CA HIS A 329 -3.42 9.93 19.59
C HIS A 329 -3.83 9.62 21.04
N ASP A 330 -4.16 10.66 21.80
CA ASP A 330 -4.55 10.54 23.20
C ASP A 330 -6.07 10.66 23.31
N THR A 331 -6.73 9.55 23.67
CA THR A 331 -8.20 9.47 23.73
C THR A 331 -8.77 10.42 24.78
N VAL A 332 -8.08 10.57 25.92
CA VAL A 332 -8.49 11.48 27.00
C VAL A 332 -8.40 12.92 26.52
N ARG A 333 -7.33 13.25 25.80
CA ARG A 333 -7.14 14.57 25.19
C ARG A 333 -8.14 14.82 24.07
N GLN A 334 -8.51 13.81 23.28
CA GLN A 334 -9.55 13.91 22.25
C GLN A 334 -10.90 14.30 22.87
N ILE A 335 -11.28 13.65 23.98
CA ILE A 335 -12.53 13.96 24.70
C ILE A 335 -12.50 15.39 25.28
N LYS A 336 -11.38 15.80 25.90
CA LYS A 336 -11.26 17.11 26.55
C LYS A 336 -11.02 18.26 25.56
N THR A 337 -10.30 17.99 24.48
CA THR A 337 -9.84 18.96 23.48
C THR A 337 -9.88 18.38 22.06
N PRO A 338 -11.07 18.22 21.45
CA PRO A 338 -11.24 17.51 20.19
C PRO A 338 -10.45 18.05 19.00
N VAL A 339 -10.12 19.34 19.00
CA VAL A 339 -9.41 20.00 17.88
C VAL A 339 -7.93 19.59 17.79
N PHE A 340 -7.34 19.18 18.92
CA PHE A 340 -5.92 18.82 19.00
C PHE A 340 -5.75 17.56 19.87
N PRO A 341 -6.22 16.40 19.39
CA PRO A 341 -6.16 15.14 20.16
C PRO A 341 -4.73 14.57 20.24
N PHE A 342 -3.80 15.16 19.50
CA PHE A 342 -2.44 14.67 19.36
C PHE A 342 -1.49 15.25 20.41
N LYS A 343 -0.54 14.44 20.86
CA LYS A 343 0.64 14.88 21.60
C LYS A 343 1.89 14.28 21.01
N LYS A 344 3.03 14.92 21.24
CA LYS A 344 4.34 14.39 20.86
C LYS A 344 5.01 13.81 22.10
N MET A 345 5.58 12.62 21.98
CA MET A 345 6.37 12.01 23.04
C MET A 345 7.44 11.08 22.48
N LEU A 346 8.34 10.59 23.32
CA LEU A 346 9.34 9.61 22.89
C LEU A 346 8.69 8.23 22.74
N HIS A 347 9.16 7.44 21.79
CA HIS A 347 8.69 6.07 21.60
C HIS A 347 8.90 5.21 22.86
N SER A 348 10.03 5.37 23.56
CA SER A 348 10.27 4.71 24.85
C SER A 348 9.24 5.11 25.91
N GLU A 349 8.92 6.40 26.02
CA GLU A 349 7.94 6.92 26.99
C GLU A 349 6.52 6.38 26.74
N PHE A 350 6.18 6.15 25.46
CA PHE A 350 4.93 5.48 25.10
C PHE A 350 4.92 4.02 25.56
N ILE A 351 6.00 3.28 25.32
CA ILE A 351 6.14 1.86 25.69
C ILE A 351 6.16 1.67 27.20
N ASP A 352 6.92 2.51 27.93
CA ASP A 352 6.97 2.48 29.39
C ASP A 352 5.57 2.69 30.01
N GLY A 353 4.68 3.34 29.27
CA GLY A 353 3.28 3.55 29.62
C GLY A 353 2.32 2.40 29.33
N LEU A 354 2.72 1.34 28.63
CA LEU A 354 1.80 0.24 28.26
C LEU A 354 1.16 -0.44 29.48
N ALA A 355 1.83 -0.38 30.63
CA ALA A 355 1.35 -0.94 31.89
C ALA A 355 0.46 -0.01 32.72
N ASP A 356 0.32 1.26 32.32
CA ASP A 356 -0.44 2.25 33.08
C ASP A 356 -1.93 2.20 32.71
N PRO A 357 -2.82 1.73 33.61
CA PRO A 357 -4.26 1.71 33.35
C PRO A 357 -4.88 3.10 33.32
N GLY A 358 -4.11 4.15 33.66
CA GLY A 358 -4.47 5.55 33.54
C GLY A 358 -4.31 6.13 32.13
N ARG A 359 -3.83 5.34 31.15
CA ARG A 359 -3.56 5.80 29.79
C ARG A 359 -4.43 5.08 28.76
N SER A 360 -4.88 5.83 27.76
CA SER A 360 -5.66 5.34 26.61
C SER A 360 -5.14 6.01 25.35
N GLU A 361 -3.99 5.55 24.89
CA GLU A 361 -3.21 6.18 23.83
C GLU A 361 -2.83 5.18 22.73
N LYS A 362 -2.64 5.68 21.52
CA LYS A 362 -2.24 4.87 20.37
C LYS A 362 -1.30 5.63 19.42
N ILE A 363 -0.39 4.89 18.80
CA ILE A 363 0.46 5.31 17.69
C ILE A 363 0.00 4.52 16.47
N LEU A 364 -0.33 5.22 15.38
CA LEU A 364 -0.88 4.61 14.17
C LEU A 364 0.14 4.46 13.03
N ASP A 365 1.35 5.02 13.18
CA ASP A 365 2.35 5.10 12.12
C ASP A 365 3.76 4.73 12.64
N VAL A 366 3.88 3.67 13.44
CA VAL A 366 5.18 3.19 13.93
C VAL A 366 6.02 2.75 12.73
N PRO A 367 7.07 3.49 12.37
CA PRO A 367 7.79 3.24 11.13
C PRO A 367 8.84 2.17 11.38
N MET A 368 8.81 1.16 10.52
CA MET A 368 9.67 -0.01 10.65
C MET A 368 10.68 -0.05 9.52
N THR A 369 11.79 -0.76 9.71
CA THR A 369 12.72 -1.04 8.61
C THR A 369 12.44 -2.34 7.89
N HIS A 370 11.66 -3.23 8.51
CA HIS A 370 11.23 -4.48 7.90
C HIS A 370 10.07 -4.22 6.96
N ARG A 371 9.92 -5.12 5.97
CA ARG A 371 8.70 -5.11 5.18
C ARG A 371 7.52 -5.47 6.07
N GLY A 372 6.44 -4.69 6.00
CA GLY A 372 5.20 -5.02 6.72
C GLY A 372 4.51 -6.27 6.19
N ALA A 373 4.82 -6.68 4.95
CA ALA A 373 4.36 -7.92 4.36
C ALA A 373 5.46 -9.00 4.40
N PRO A 374 5.35 -10.06 5.21
CA PRO A 374 6.27 -11.18 5.16
C PRO A 374 6.08 -11.96 3.85
N PRO A 375 7.06 -12.79 3.44
CA PRO A 375 6.83 -13.79 2.40
C PRO A 375 5.62 -14.68 2.76
N PRO A 376 4.79 -15.06 1.78
CA PRO A 376 4.92 -14.79 0.34
C PRO A 376 4.29 -13.47 -0.16
N PHE A 377 3.73 -12.68 0.75
CA PHE A 377 2.85 -11.55 0.40
C PHE A 377 3.57 -10.35 -0.20
N GLY A 378 4.88 -10.23 0.01
CA GLY A 378 5.67 -9.12 -0.53
C GLY A 378 5.73 -9.05 -2.06
N LEU A 379 5.19 -10.05 -2.78
CA LEU A 379 5.04 -10.10 -4.24
C LEU A 379 3.61 -9.75 -4.72
N MET A 380 2.69 -9.46 -3.80
CA MET A 380 1.31 -9.12 -4.14
C MET A 380 1.10 -7.62 -4.35
N ASP A 381 2.07 -6.79 -3.94
CA ASP A 381 2.00 -5.34 -4.09
C ASP A 381 2.51 -4.90 -5.47
N ASP A 382 1.58 -4.62 -6.38
CA ASP A 382 1.88 -4.15 -7.74
C ASP A 382 2.64 -2.82 -7.74
N GLY A 383 2.41 -1.95 -6.73
CA GLY A 383 3.16 -0.71 -6.60
C GLY A 383 4.66 -0.97 -6.39
N TYR A 384 4.96 -1.94 -5.54
CA TYR A 384 6.31 -2.38 -5.24
C TYR A 384 6.94 -3.17 -6.40
N ASP A 385 6.20 -4.07 -7.03
CA ASP A 385 6.67 -4.84 -8.18
C ASP A 385 6.91 -3.95 -9.39
N ALA A 386 6.01 -3.00 -9.67
CA ALA A 386 6.22 -1.98 -10.70
C ALA A 386 7.48 -1.17 -10.40
N TRP A 387 7.70 -0.77 -9.15
CA TRP A 387 8.93 -0.09 -8.75
C TRP A 387 10.17 -0.95 -9.02
N ASN A 388 10.20 -2.19 -8.54
CA ASN A 388 11.38 -3.06 -8.69
C ASN A 388 11.73 -3.30 -10.16
N ASN A 389 10.74 -3.59 -10.99
CA ASN A 389 10.94 -3.89 -12.40
C ASN A 389 11.35 -2.66 -13.23
N THR A 390 11.07 -1.46 -12.73
CA THR A 390 11.35 -0.21 -13.45
C THR A 390 12.51 0.59 -12.85
N SER A 391 12.85 0.38 -11.57
CA SER A 391 13.81 1.20 -10.82
C SER A 391 15.21 1.19 -11.41
N SER A 392 15.64 0.07 -12.03
CA SER A 392 16.94 -0.03 -12.71
C SER A 392 16.97 0.69 -14.06
N GLN A 393 15.80 0.90 -14.67
CA GLN A 393 15.67 1.50 -16.01
C GLN A 393 15.61 3.01 -15.94
N TYR A 394 15.37 3.57 -14.76
CA TYR A 394 15.13 4.98 -14.57
C TYR A 394 16.09 5.50 -13.48
N ASP A 395 16.76 6.63 -13.73
CA ASP A 395 17.42 7.46 -12.71
C ASP A 395 16.35 8.04 -11.76
N TRP A 396 15.76 7.18 -10.94
CA TRP A 396 14.99 7.58 -9.77
C TRP A 396 15.96 8.01 -8.66
N PRO A 397 15.56 8.93 -7.77
CA PRO A 397 16.26 9.04 -6.49
C PRO A 397 16.36 7.64 -5.89
N HIS A 398 17.56 7.24 -5.46
CA HIS A 398 17.84 5.85 -5.07
C HIS A 398 16.91 5.36 -3.96
N GLY A 399 15.86 4.60 -4.32
CA GLY A 399 14.89 4.03 -3.39
C GLY A 399 13.46 4.53 -3.62
N LEU A 400 12.50 3.79 -3.06
CA LEU A 400 11.08 4.17 -3.05
C LEU A 400 10.89 5.57 -2.48
N SER A 401 9.80 6.26 -2.88
CA SER A 401 9.44 7.50 -2.20
C SER A 401 9.21 7.24 -0.71
N ARG A 402 9.39 8.28 0.12
CA ARG A 402 9.17 8.15 1.56
C ARG A 402 7.76 7.66 1.87
N GLU A 403 6.78 8.15 1.10
CA GLU A 403 5.37 7.82 1.21
C GLU A 403 5.12 6.36 0.85
N GLN A 404 5.66 5.88 -0.29
CA GLN A 404 5.56 4.47 -0.68
C GLN A 404 6.22 3.56 0.36
N TRP A 405 7.37 3.97 0.90
CA TRP A 405 8.03 3.21 1.96
C TRP A 405 7.21 3.17 3.25
N SER A 406 6.58 4.28 3.65
CA SER A 406 5.72 4.32 4.84
C SER A 406 4.44 3.52 4.65
N ASP A 407 3.88 3.48 3.45
CA ASP A 407 2.68 2.69 3.15
C ASP A 407 2.94 1.20 3.34
N MET A 408 4.09 0.68 2.91
CA MET A 408 4.37 -0.76 3.02
C MET A 408 4.81 -1.20 4.42
N ASN A 409 5.30 -0.26 5.26
CA ASN A 409 6.10 -0.58 6.44
C ASN A 409 5.71 0.30 7.64
N TRP A 410 4.55 0.02 8.22
CA TRP A 410 4.09 0.69 9.43
C TRP A 410 3.60 -0.31 10.47
N GLY A 411 3.52 0.15 11.70
CA GLY A 411 3.04 -0.61 12.83
C GLY A 411 2.13 0.23 13.71
N LEU A 412 1.39 -0.48 14.54
CA LEU A 412 0.41 0.05 15.45
C LEU A 412 0.79 -0.34 16.87
N LEU A 413 1.02 0.65 17.72
CA LEU A 413 1.20 0.44 19.15
C LEU A 413 0.01 1.04 19.88
N HIS A 414 -0.60 0.25 20.75
CA HIS A 414 -1.81 0.64 21.46
C HIS A 414 -1.69 0.28 22.93
N HIS A 415 -2.08 1.23 23.79
CA HIS A 415 -2.39 0.91 25.18
C HIS A 415 -3.66 0.06 25.25
N ALA A 416 -3.80 -0.64 26.37
CA ALA A 416 -4.99 -1.43 26.63
C ALA A 416 -6.25 -0.56 26.66
N THR A 417 -7.37 -1.18 26.34
CA THR A 417 -8.72 -0.57 26.35
C THR A 417 -8.91 0.63 25.40
N THR A 418 -8.05 0.76 24.39
CA THR A 418 -8.16 1.82 23.36
C THR A 418 -9.13 1.43 22.25
N TYR A 419 -9.89 2.41 21.77
CA TYR A 419 -10.84 2.25 20.67
C TYR A 419 -10.52 3.22 19.53
N THR A 420 -10.64 2.74 18.30
CA THR A 420 -10.58 3.53 17.07
C THR A 420 -11.94 3.43 16.39
N ASP A 421 -12.57 4.59 16.18
CA ASP A 421 -13.88 4.71 15.54
C ASP A 421 -13.91 4.13 14.13
N GLU A 422 -15.12 3.97 13.60
CA GLU A 422 -15.37 3.47 12.26
C GLU A 422 -14.70 4.37 11.21
N HIS A 423 -13.86 3.79 10.36
CA HIS A 423 -13.16 4.50 9.30
C HIS A 423 -12.81 3.60 8.12
N HIS A 424 -12.33 4.24 7.06
CA HIS A 424 -11.62 3.61 5.96
C HIS A 424 -10.13 3.86 6.10
N ASP A 425 -9.33 2.87 5.70
CA ASP A 425 -7.90 3.08 5.48
C ASP A 425 -7.68 4.06 4.32
N ALA A 426 -6.58 4.82 4.39
CA ALA A 426 -6.28 5.85 3.42
C ALA A 426 -6.14 5.28 1.99
N ASP A 427 -6.57 6.07 1.00
CA ASP A 427 -6.48 5.78 -0.44
C ASP A 427 -7.20 4.52 -0.94
N GLY A 428 -8.00 3.85 -0.11
CA GLY A 428 -8.70 2.62 -0.50
C GLY A 428 -7.74 1.48 -0.89
N LYS A 429 -6.51 1.53 -0.37
CA LYS A 429 -5.51 0.47 -0.53
C LYS A 429 -5.96 -0.79 0.18
N MET A 430 -5.41 -1.90 -0.27
CA MET A 430 -5.47 -3.13 0.50
C MET A 430 -4.62 -2.99 1.75
N THR A 431 -5.05 -3.62 2.84
CA THR A 431 -4.28 -3.67 4.07
C THR A 431 -4.03 -5.14 4.43
N LEU A 432 -2.77 -5.48 4.64
CA LEU A 432 -2.38 -6.65 5.41
C LEU A 432 -1.98 -6.19 6.80
N ILE A 433 -2.53 -6.84 7.83
CA ILE A 433 -2.15 -6.63 9.21
C ILE A 433 -1.83 -7.95 9.91
N ILE A 434 -0.81 -7.93 10.76
CA ILE A 434 -0.28 -9.09 11.48
C ILE A 434 -0.32 -8.82 12.97
N GLY A 435 -0.88 -9.78 13.71
CA GLY A 435 -0.82 -9.78 15.17
C GLY A 435 0.58 -10.16 15.65
N GLU A 436 1.27 -9.27 16.35
CA GLU A 436 2.59 -9.57 16.93
C GLU A 436 2.51 -9.76 18.44
N HIS A 437 1.77 -8.91 19.14
CA HIS A 437 1.58 -8.99 20.58
C HIS A 437 0.20 -8.47 21.00
N GLY A 438 -0.37 -9.08 22.03
CA GLY A 438 -1.73 -8.80 22.49
C GLY A 438 -2.79 -9.18 21.46
N SER A 439 -4.00 -8.69 21.65
CA SER A 439 -5.12 -8.98 20.75
C SER A 439 -5.80 -7.69 20.26
N LYS A 440 -6.42 -7.79 19.08
CA LYS A 440 -7.29 -6.75 18.52
C LYS A 440 -8.62 -7.34 18.08
N LEU A 441 -9.69 -6.58 18.28
CA LEU A 441 -11.04 -6.88 17.86
C LEU A 441 -11.40 -5.93 16.72
N TRP A 442 -11.43 -6.45 15.51
CA TRP A 442 -11.70 -5.71 14.27
C TRP A 442 -13.18 -5.84 13.93
N ALA A 443 -13.98 -4.86 14.32
CA ALA A 443 -15.39 -4.80 13.93
C ALA A 443 -15.48 -4.28 12.50
N VAL A 444 -15.79 -5.16 11.56
CA VAL A 444 -15.85 -4.86 10.13
C VAL A 444 -17.30 -4.80 9.68
N THR A 445 -17.62 -3.81 8.87
CA THR A 445 -18.96 -3.58 8.34
C THR A 445 -18.89 -3.52 6.81
N PHE A 446 -19.58 -4.44 6.15
CA PHE A 446 -19.67 -4.54 4.69
C PHE A 446 -21.05 -4.11 4.21
N PRO A 447 -21.15 -3.39 3.08
CA PRO A 447 -22.44 -3.13 2.47
C PRO A 447 -23.02 -4.43 1.87
N LYS A 448 -24.30 -4.72 2.13
CA LYS A 448 -25.03 -5.90 1.60
C LYS A 448 -25.16 -5.89 0.08
N ARG A 449 -25.04 -4.71 -0.52
CA ARG A 449 -25.17 -4.47 -1.96
C ARG A 449 -24.14 -3.42 -2.36
N PRO A 450 -23.63 -3.45 -3.60
CA PRO A 450 -22.80 -2.36 -4.11
C PRO A 450 -23.49 -1.02 -3.89
N LEU A 451 -22.84 -0.12 -3.16
CA LEU A 451 -23.33 1.23 -2.93
C LEU A 451 -22.76 2.16 -3.99
N GLU A 452 -23.61 3.02 -4.56
CA GLU A 452 -23.15 4.11 -5.41
C GLU A 452 -22.29 5.08 -4.59
N CYS A 453 -21.25 5.66 -5.20
CA CYS A 453 -20.32 6.59 -4.53
C CYS A 453 -21.05 7.70 -3.75
N GLN A 454 -22.15 8.25 -4.27
CA GLN A 454 -22.94 9.27 -3.57
C GLN A 454 -23.61 8.73 -2.30
N ARG A 455 -24.10 7.49 -2.32
CA ARG A 455 -24.69 6.83 -1.15
C ARG A 455 -23.63 6.44 -0.13
N VAL A 456 -22.45 6.02 -0.61
CA VAL A 456 -21.26 5.79 0.23
C VAL A 456 -20.90 7.08 0.97
N ASN A 457 -20.72 8.19 0.24
CA ASN A 457 -20.42 9.50 0.84
C ASN A 457 -21.52 9.95 1.79
N THR A 458 -22.80 9.79 1.41
CA THR A 458 -23.93 10.15 2.29
C THR A 458 -23.93 9.31 3.57
N TYR A 459 -23.67 8.01 3.46
CA TYR A 459 -23.55 7.11 4.61
C TYR A 459 -22.41 7.56 5.53
N PHE A 460 -21.24 7.91 4.98
CA PHE A 460 -20.12 8.42 5.78
C PHE A 460 -20.39 9.79 6.38
N ASP A 461 -20.91 10.72 5.59
CA ASP A 461 -21.26 12.06 6.06
C ASP A 461 -22.32 11.99 7.17
N GLN A 462 -23.19 10.97 7.15
CA GLN A 462 -24.15 10.67 8.22
C GLN A 462 -23.50 9.95 9.41
N ALA A 463 -22.62 8.98 9.19
CA ALA A 463 -21.90 8.28 10.25
C ALA A 463 -20.96 9.23 11.03
N LEU A 464 -20.45 10.28 10.37
CA LEU A 464 -19.67 11.35 10.96
C LEU A 464 -20.54 12.40 11.67
N GLN A 465 -21.87 12.37 11.49
CA GLN A 465 -22.79 13.25 12.21
C GLN A 465 -23.23 12.62 13.54
N PRO A 466 -23.35 13.41 14.62
CA PRO A 466 -23.78 12.93 15.94
C PRO A 466 -25.25 12.50 16.00
N ALA A 467 -26.02 12.65 14.91
CA ALA A 467 -27.42 12.27 14.85
C ALA A 467 -27.56 10.79 14.46
N PRO A 468 -28.49 10.03 15.08
CA PRO A 468 -28.73 8.65 14.69
C PRO A 468 -29.20 8.62 13.23
N PRO A 469 -28.62 7.74 12.38
CA PRO A 469 -29.04 7.63 10.98
C PRO A 469 -30.53 7.26 10.92
N THR A 470 -31.23 7.81 9.93
CA THR A 470 -32.68 7.61 9.73
C THR A 470 -33.03 6.23 9.15
N GLU A 471 -32.05 5.57 8.52
CA GLU A 471 -32.08 4.13 8.18
C GLU A 471 -31.11 3.41 9.13
N THR A 472 -31.54 2.30 9.74
CA THR A 472 -30.64 1.53 10.61
C THR A 472 -29.58 0.83 9.76
N ASN A 473 -28.29 0.98 10.12
CA ASN A 473 -27.15 0.36 9.43
C ASN A 473 -27.37 -1.15 9.16
N GLU A 474 -28.10 -1.83 10.05
CA GLU A 474 -28.46 -3.25 9.95
C GLU A 474 -29.19 -3.62 8.64
N GLN A 475 -29.94 -2.70 8.03
CA GLN A 475 -30.67 -2.99 6.78
C GLN A 475 -29.75 -2.96 5.56
N LEU A 476 -28.72 -2.13 5.59
CA LEU A 476 -27.84 -1.87 4.45
C LEU A 476 -26.52 -2.63 4.53
N CYS A 477 -26.10 -3.01 5.73
CA CYS A 477 -24.78 -3.58 5.97
C CYS A 477 -24.86 -4.91 6.73
N VAL A 478 -23.80 -5.71 6.62
CA VAL A 478 -23.50 -6.84 7.50
C VAL A 478 -22.26 -6.47 8.29
N SER A 479 -22.33 -6.65 9.60
CA SER A 479 -21.21 -6.39 10.50
C SER A 479 -20.85 -7.65 11.27
N PHE A 480 -19.56 -7.84 11.51
CA PHE A 480 -19.03 -8.90 12.35
C PHE A 480 -17.67 -8.47 12.89
N THR A 481 -17.17 -9.19 13.89
CA THR A 481 -15.88 -8.89 14.51
C THR A 481 -14.88 -10.01 14.27
N LEU A 482 -13.69 -9.65 13.82
CA LEU A 482 -12.56 -10.56 13.69
C LEU A 482 -11.64 -10.36 14.89
N VAL A 483 -11.30 -11.46 15.57
CA VAL A 483 -10.26 -11.46 16.59
C VAL A 483 -8.92 -11.64 15.88
N LEU A 484 -7.98 -10.71 16.06
CA LEU A 484 -6.61 -10.83 15.59
C LEU A 484 -5.71 -11.16 16.79
N LEU A 485 -5.16 -12.38 16.82
CA LEU A 485 -4.23 -12.86 17.84
C LEU A 485 -2.78 -12.82 17.34
N PRO A 486 -1.78 -12.97 18.23
CA PRO A 486 -0.39 -13.11 17.83
C PRO A 486 -0.20 -14.29 16.86
N GLY A 487 0.44 -14.04 15.72
CA GLY A 487 0.66 -15.01 14.64
C GLY A 487 -0.46 -15.07 13.59
N ASP A 488 -1.61 -14.45 13.86
CA ASP A 488 -2.68 -14.31 12.87
C ASP A 488 -2.32 -13.22 11.85
N ILE A 489 -2.77 -13.42 10.61
CA ILE A 489 -2.74 -12.39 9.56
C ILE A 489 -4.17 -12.12 9.14
N TYR A 490 -4.52 -10.86 8.99
CA TYR A 490 -5.74 -10.44 8.31
C TYR A 490 -5.38 -9.62 7.08
N ILE A 491 -5.79 -10.12 5.92
CA ILE A 491 -5.61 -9.49 4.61
C ILE A 491 -6.98 -9.06 4.15
N TYR A 492 -7.19 -7.77 3.97
CA TYR A 492 -8.46 -7.28 3.48
C TYR A 492 -8.25 -6.18 2.46
N SER A 493 -9.21 -6.15 1.54
CA SER A 493 -9.44 -4.99 0.70
C SER A 493 -10.75 -4.39 1.17
N PHE A 494 -10.79 -3.13 1.55
CA PHE A 494 -12.07 -2.39 1.63
C PHE A 494 -12.56 -1.98 0.23
N GLN A 495 -12.36 -2.89 -0.73
CA GLN A 495 -12.99 -2.88 -2.03
C GLN A 495 -14.02 -4.01 -2.00
N PRO A 496 -15.31 -3.66 -2.09
CA PRO A 496 -15.83 -2.50 -2.79
C PRO A 496 -15.92 -1.27 -1.88
N PRO A 497 -15.94 -0.06 -2.47
CA PRO A 497 -16.17 1.18 -1.76
C PRO A 497 -17.33 1.06 -0.75
N GLY A 498 -17.10 1.46 0.49
CA GLY A 498 -18.10 1.47 1.56
C GLY A 498 -17.95 0.44 2.67
N ALA A 499 -16.96 -0.48 2.60
CA ALA A 499 -16.65 -1.35 3.73
C ALA A 499 -15.77 -0.64 4.78
N VAL A 500 -16.21 -0.56 6.02
CA VAL A 500 -15.53 0.17 7.11
C VAL A 500 -15.08 -0.76 8.19
N HIS A 501 -14.21 -0.27 9.05
CA HIS A 501 -13.91 -0.98 10.28
C HIS A 501 -13.70 -0.03 11.46
N ALA A 502 -13.97 -0.57 12.64
CA ALA A 502 -13.54 -0.03 13.92
C ALA A 502 -12.60 -1.04 14.57
N VAL A 503 -11.66 -0.55 15.37
CA VAL A 503 -10.69 -1.42 16.06
C VAL A 503 -10.77 -1.18 17.56
N TYR A 504 -11.05 -2.25 18.29
CA TYR A 504 -10.95 -2.26 19.74
C TYR A 504 -9.73 -3.07 20.19
N THR A 505 -8.95 -2.51 21.10
CA THR A 505 -7.74 -3.12 21.64
C THR A 505 -7.94 -3.39 23.13
N PRO A 506 -8.36 -4.61 23.52
CA PRO A 506 -8.69 -4.94 24.91
C PRO A 506 -7.47 -4.99 25.83
N GLU A 507 -6.28 -5.27 25.30
CA GLU A 507 -5.01 -5.33 26.02
C GLU A 507 -3.90 -4.63 25.24
N ALA A 508 -2.81 -4.25 25.90
CA ALA A 508 -1.68 -3.61 25.24
C ALA A 508 -1.22 -4.46 24.04
N SER A 509 -1.10 -3.85 22.86
CA SER A 509 -0.86 -4.60 21.63
C SER A 509 0.13 -3.92 20.71
N PHE A 510 0.82 -4.76 19.94
CA PHE A 510 1.60 -4.37 18.79
C PHE A 510 1.12 -5.19 17.59
N THR A 511 0.82 -4.51 16.50
CA THR A 511 0.57 -5.14 15.21
C THR A 511 1.37 -4.42 14.15
N HIS A 512 1.83 -5.16 13.16
CA HIS A 512 2.49 -4.54 12.03
C HIS A 512 1.68 -4.73 10.76
N ALA A 513 1.81 -3.82 9.81
CA ALA A 513 0.97 -3.78 8.64
C ALA A 513 1.70 -3.24 7.41
N GLY A 514 1.12 -3.53 6.26
CA GLY A 514 1.48 -2.95 4.98
C GLY A 514 0.23 -2.62 4.19
N LEU A 515 0.20 -1.42 3.62
CA LEU A 515 -0.74 -1.03 2.60
C LEU A 515 -0.19 -1.45 1.24
N TRP A 516 -0.99 -2.17 0.47
CA TRP A 516 -0.64 -2.61 -0.87
C TRP A 516 -1.45 -1.88 -1.90
N SER A 517 -0.77 -1.54 -2.99
CA SER A 517 -1.46 -1.21 -4.22
C SER A 517 -1.55 -2.50 -5.01
N THR A 518 -2.69 -3.16 -4.95
CA THR A 518 -2.95 -4.31 -5.81
C THR A 518 -3.91 -3.89 -6.90
N ASN A 519 -3.72 -4.46 -8.07
CA ASN A 519 -4.53 -4.25 -9.25
C ASN A 519 -5.66 -5.30 -9.28
N LEU A 520 -6.18 -5.67 -8.09
CA LEU A 520 -7.30 -6.61 -7.96
C LEU A 520 -8.50 -6.15 -8.78
N ASP A 521 -8.72 -4.83 -8.85
CA ASP A 521 -9.69 -4.19 -9.73
C ASP A 521 -9.05 -3.85 -11.09
N HIS A 522 -8.53 -4.86 -11.80
CA HIS A 522 -8.17 -4.79 -13.23
C HIS A 522 -9.37 -4.48 -14.14
N ALA A 523 -10.56 -4.24 -13.57
CA ALA A 523 -11.71 -3.68 -14.26
C ALA A 523 -11.20 -2.50 -15.13
N PRO A 524 -11.21 -2.62 -16.47
CA PRO A 524 -10.52 -1.66 -17.32
C PRO A 524 -11.05 -0.22 -17.14
N GLU A 525 -12.28 -0.08 -16.65
CA GLU A 525 -12.89 1.17 -16.20
C GLU A 525 -12.23 1.78 -14.97
N ARG A 526 -11.89 1.01 -13.93
CA ARG A 526 -11.24 1.50 -12.71
C ARG A 526 -9.80 1.93 -12.98
N VAL A 527 -9.09 1.13 -13.78
CA VAL A 527 -7.77 1.49 -14.28
C VAL A 527 -7.84 2.79 -15.09
N TYR A 528 -8.86 2.94 -15.96
CA TYR A 528 -9.05 4.19 -16.70
C TYR A 528 -9.34 5.37 -15.80
N GLU A 529 -10.22 5.20 -14.82
CA GLU A 529 -10.51 6.23 -13.82
C GLU A 529 -9.20 6.67 -13.17
N GLY A 530 -8.38 5.75 -12.66
CA GLY A 530 -7.05 6.07 -12.13
C GLY A 530 -6.20 6.89 -13.10
N LEU A 531 -6.12 6.48 -14.37
CA LEU A 531 -5.39 7.21 -15.41
C LEU A 531 -5.95 8.63 -15.65
N VAL A 532 -7.28 8.78 -15.73
CA VAL A 532 -7.97 10.07 -15.88
C VAL A 532 -7.59 11.00 -14.72
N TRP A 533 -7.66 10.50 -13.49
CA TRP A 533 -7.31 11.28 -12.30
C TRP A 533 -5.82 11.68 -12.28
N MET A 534 -4.92 10.78 -12.69
CA MET A 534 -3.51 11.10 -12.87
C MET A 534 -3.32 12.23 -13.89
N MET A 535 -4.06 12.21 -15.01
CA MET A 535 -3.93 13.21 -16.07
C MET A 535 -4.44 14.57 -15.61
N LEU A 536 -5.56 14.60 -14.88
CA LEU A 536 -6.14 15.82 -14.30
C LEU A 536 -5.26 16.41 -13.18
N SER A 537 -4.51 15.55 -12.47
CA SER A 537 -3.61 15.94 -11.37
C SER A 537 -2.21 16.30 -11.85
N LEU A 538 -1.84 15.91 -13.07
CA LEU A 538 -0.53 16.19 -13.67
C LEU A 538 -0.11 17.68 -13.56
N PRO A 539 -1.00 18.67 -13.76
CA PRO A 539 -0.69 20.09 -13.63
C PRO A 539 -0.25 20.55 -12.23
N THR A 540 -0.53 19.78 -11.16
CA THR A 540 -0.13 20.13 -9.79
C THR A 540 1.38 20.00 -9.55
N ASN A 541 2.09 19.27 -10.43
CA ASN A 541 3.53 19.04 -10.36
C ASN A 541 4.21 19.43 -11.69
N PRO A 542 4.18 20.72 -12.08
CA PRO A 542 4.64 21.15 -13.40
C PRO A 542 6.14 20.96 -13.59
N ASP A 543 6.94 21.12 -12.54
CA ASP A 543 8.40 21.19 -12.63
C ASP A 543 9.10 19.81 -12.66
N LYS A 544 8.34 18.72 -12.50
CA LYS A 544 8.89 17.36 -12.53
C LYS A 544 9.30 16.96 -13.94
N LEU A 545 10.56 16.60 -14.15
CA LEU A 545 11.02 15.99 -15.40
C LEU A 545 10.39 14.61 -15.57
N ARG A 546 9.98 14.27 -16.79
CA ARG A 546 9.30 13.01 -17.11
C ARG A 546 10.00 12.32 -18.27
N TYR A 547 10.10 11.01 -18.18
CA TYR A 547 10.59 10.20 -19.30
C TYR A 547 9.61 10.28 -20.45
N LYS A 548 10.11 10.66 -21.63
CA LYS A 548 9.28 10.87 -22.82
C LYS A 548 8.53 9.60 -23.21
N ARG A 549 9.16 8.42 -23.09
CA ARG A 549 8.51 7.14 -23.40
C ARG A 549 7.36 6.81 -22.45
N SER A 550 7.59 6.88 -21.14
CA SER A 550 6.55 6.64 -20.14
C SER A 550 5.40 7.64 -20.28
N LEU A 551 5.71 8.90 -20.56
CA LEU A 551 4.71 9.91 -20.82
C LEU A 551 3.92 9.60 -22.11
N GLY A 552 4.58 9.20 -23.19
CA GLY A 552 3.91 8.77 -24.42
C GLY A 552 2.94 7.61 -24.18
N ALA A 553 3.37 6.58 -23.47
CA ALA A 553 2.51 5.45 -23.09
C ALA A 553 1.29 5.92 -22.28
N PHE A 554 1.52 6.76 -21.25
CA PHE A 554 0.46 7.33 -20.44
C PHE A 554 -0.56 8.14 -21.26
N LEU A 555 -0.09 9.04 -22.12
CA LEU A 555 -0.97 9.83 -23.00
C LEU A 555 -1.77 8.94 -23.96
N LEU A 556 -1.15 7.89 -24.50
CA LEU A 556 -1.83 6.95 -25.37
C LEU A 556 -2.93 6.18 -24.64
N MET A 557 -2.69 5.74 -23.41
CA MET A 557 -3.73 5.07 -22.60
C MET A 557 -4.94 5.98 -22.35
N ILE A 558 -4.74 7.28 -22.19
CA ILE A 558 -5.84 8.26 -22.05
C ILE A 558 -6.59 8.49 -23.37
N MET A 559 -5.86 8.74 -24.46
CA MET A 559 -6.43 9.17 -25.75
C MET A 559 -6.94 8.03 -26.64
N ASP A 560 -6.44 6.81 -26.44
CA ASP A 560 -6.86 5.60 -27.14
C ASP A 560 -7.11 4.47 -26.13
N PRO A 561 -8.19 4.55 -25.34
CA PRO A 561 -8.43 3.57 -24.28
C PRO A 561 -8.53 2.12 -24.78
N ALA A 562 -8.99 1.94 -26.03
CA ALA A 562 -9.05 0.62 -26.65
C ALA A 562 -7.67 -0.07 -26.74
N SER A 563 -6.58 0.71 -26.76
CA SER A 563 -5.21 0.19 -26.87
C SER A 563 -4.67 -0.44 -25.59
N TYR A 564 -5.26 -0.14 -24.42
CA TYR A 564 -4.82 -0.71 -23.14
C TYR A 564 -5.84 -1.67 -22.51
N ILE A 565 -7.11 -1.67 -22.96
CA ILE A 565 -8.11 -2.64 -22.49
C ILE A 565 -7.59 -4.07 -22.76
N PRO A 566 -7.39 -4.89 -21.71
CA PRO A 566 -6.74 -6.19 -21.87
C PRO A 566 -7.49 -7.13 -22.81
N GLU A 567 -6.77 -7.92 -23.59
CA GLU A 567 -7.39 -8.93 -24.46
C GLU A 567 -7.50 -10.31 -23.81
N HIS A 568 -6.93 -10.49 -22.61
CA HIS A 568 -6.91 -11.77 -21.93
C HIS A 568 -8.15 -11.98 -21.03
N ALA A 569 -8.60 -13.23 -20.94
CA ALA A 569 -9.84 -13.59 -20.24
C ALA A 569 -9.83 -13.28 -18.74
N ARG A 570 -8.67 -13.37 -18.08
CA ARG A 570 -8.50 -13.07 -16.66
C ARG A 570 -8.93 -11.65 -16.29
N ALA A 571 -8.82 -10.67 -17.20
CA ALA A 571 -9.24 -9.29 -16.95
C ALA A 571 -10.76 -9.12 -16.81
N TYR A 572 -11.53 -10.15 -17.20
CA TYR A 572 -12.99 -10.13 -17.20
C TYR A 572 -13.57 -11.19 -16.25
N GLY A 573 -12.77 -11.70 -15.30
CA GLY A 573 -13.19 -12.78 -14.39
C GLY A 573 -13.46 -14.12 -15.08
N ILE A 574 -12.94 -14.33 -16.30
CA ILE A 574 -13.16 -15.56 -17.06
C ILE A 574 -11.98 -16.51 -16.85
N THR A 575 -12.22 -17.59 -16.09
CA THR A 575 -11.25 -18.68 -15.91
C THR A 575 -11.22 -19.57 -17.15
N ILE A 576 -10.09 -19.58 -17.88
CA ILE A 576 -9.91 -20.45 -19.04
C ILE A 576 -9.51 -21.84 -18.55
N LYS A 577 -10.40 -22.82 -18.68
CA LYS A 577 -10.14 -24.20 -18.20
C LYS A 577 -9.15 -24.98 -19.07
N LYS A 578 -8.86 -24.49 -20.28
CA LYS A 578 -8.02 -25.13 -21.29
C LYS A 578 -6.95 -24.17 -21.77
N ASN A 579 -5.85 -24.70 -22.30
CA ASN A 579 -4.78 -23.88 -22.89
C ASN A 579 -5.24 -22.98 -24.06
N LYS A 580 -6.44 -23.20 -24.62
CA LYS A 580 -7.04 -22.34 -25.64
C LYS A 580 -8.50 -22.06 -25.30
N PRO A 581 -8.95 -20.79 -25.40
CA PRO A 581 -10.32 -20.44 -25.15
C PRO A 581 -11.24 -21.05 -26.21
N ASP A 582 -12.30 -21.71 -25.79
CA ASP A 582 -13.34 -22.23 -26.68
C ASP A 582 -14.19 -21.10 -27.29
N LYS A 583 -15.17 -21.45 -28.15
CA LYS A 583 -16.00 -20.45 -28.83
C LYS A 583 -16.84 -19.62 -27.85
N ARG A 584 -17.27 -20.22 -26.73
CA ARG A 584 -18.05 -19.55 -25.68
C ARG A 584 -17.15 -18.61 -24.89
N GLU A 585 -15.98 -19.08 -24.45
CA GLU A 585 -14.99 -18.26 -23.74
C GLU A 585 -14.55 -17.05 -24.59
N LYS A 586 -14.28 -17.25 -25.89
CA LYS A 586 -14.00 -16.13 -26.82
C LYS A 586 -15.16 -15.13 -26.93
N GLY A 587 -16.40 -15.62 -26.92
CA GLY A 587 -17.59 -14.78 -26.92
C GLY A 587 -17.68 -13.92 -25.67
N LEU A 588 -17.43 -14.51 -24.50
CA LEU A 588 -17.41 -13.81 -23.21
C LEU A 588 -16.29 -12.77 -23.14
N ILE A 589 -15.08 -13.10 -23.60
CA ILE A 589 -13.96 -12.14 -23.67
C ILE A 589 -14.31 -10.95 -24.56
N LYS A 590 -14.91 -11.20 -25.73
CA LYS A 590 -15.33 -10.14 -26.65
C LYS A 590 -16.40 -9.24 -26.04
N GLN A 591 -17.36 -9.84 -25.33
CA GLN A 591 -18.42 -9.11 -24.63
C GLN A 591 -17.84 -8.26 -23.48
N GLY A 592 -17.02 -8.85 -22.60
CA GLY A 592 -16.34 -8.14 -21.52
C GLY A 592 -15.51 -6.97 -22.03
N LYS A 593 -14.78 -7.14 -23.15
CA LYS A 593 -14.05 -6.04 -23.82
C LYS A 593 -14.97 -4.92 -24.30
N ALA A 594 -16.12 -5.28 -24.88
CA ALA A 594 -17.09 -4.28 -25.36
C ALA A 594 -17.73 -3.52 -24.19
N ASP A 595 -18.08 -4.22 -23.11
CA ASP A 595 -18.66 -3.63 -21.90
C ASP A 595 -17.67 -2.71 -21.21
N ALA A 596 -16.43 -3.18 -21.01
CA ALA A 596 -15.33 -2.36 -20.49
C ALA A 596 -15.12 -1.09 -21.33
N PHE A 597 -15.12 -1.20 -22.66
CA PHE A 597 -14.98 -0.03 -23.54
C PHE A 597 -16.15 0.95 -23.41
N VAL A 598 -17.38 0.47 -23.22
CA VAL A 598 -18.55 1.30 -22.94
C VAL A 598 -18.41 1.99 -21.58
N SER A 599 -17.98 1.28 -20.54
CA SER A 599 -17.76 1.82 -19.20
C SER A 599 -16.67 2.90 -19.19
N VAL A 600 -15.53 2.62 -19.82
CA VAL A 600 -14.43 3.57 -19.99
C VAL A 600 -14.88 4.86 -20.68
N LYS A 601 -15.73 4.77 -21.71
CA LYS A 601 -16.30 5.95 -22.38
C LYS A 601 -17.25 6.76 -21.51
N LYS A 602 -17.88 6.13 -20.51
CA LYS A 602 -18.78 6.78 -19.55
C LYS A 602 -18.03 7.35 -18.35
N CYS A 603 -16.72 7.11 -18.23
CA CYS A 603 -15.90 7.63 -17.13
C CYS A 603 -16.07 9.15 -17.01
N PRO A 604 -16.48 9.66 -15.84
CA PRO A 604 -16.52 11.08 -15.57
C PRO A 604 -15.16 11.73 -15.84
N TRP A 605 -15.16 12.96 -16.35
CA TRP A 605 -13.95 13.74 -16.65
C TRP A 605 -13.00 13.17 -17.71
N ALA A 606 -13.30 12.01 -18.31
CA ALA A 606 -12.49 11.43 -19.38
C ALA A 606 -12.25 12.41 -20.52
N TYR A 607 -13.29 13.15 -20.93
CA TYR A 607 -13.18 14.20 -21.94
C TYR A 607 -12.12 15.26 -21.56
N GLN A 608 -12.15 15.75 -20.32
CA GLN A 608 -11.21 16.76 -19.85
C GLN A 608 -9.78 16.22 -19.80
N ALA A 609 -9.60 14.98 -19.35
CA ALA A 609 -8.31 14.30 -19.36
C ALA A 609 -7.78 14.10 -20.78
N VAL A 610 -8.62 13.72 -21.75
CA VAL A 610 -8.25 13.61 -23.16
C VAL A 610 -7.80 14.96 -23.72
N VAL A 611 -8.51 16.05 -23.41
CA VAL A 611 -8.11 17.40 -23.83
C VAL A 611 -6.72 17.77 -23.26
N TYR A 612 -6.45 17.48 -21.99
CA TYR A 612 -5.12 17.72 -21.42
C TYR A 612 -4.06 16.83 -22.05
N ALA A 613 -4.37 15.56 -22.27
CA ALA A 613 -3.45 14.62 -22.89
C ALA A 613 -3.08 15.06 -24.31
N GLN A 614 -4.05 15.52 -25.10
CA GLN A 614 -3.84 16.09 -26.43
C GLN A 614 -2.97 17.35 -26.40
N ARG A 615 -3.16 18.24 -25.41
CA ARG A 615 -2.31 19.43 -25.27
C ARG A 615 -0.87 19.07 -24.92
N VAL A 616 -0.67 18.14 -24.00
CA VAL A 616 0.67 17.67 -23.64
C VAL A 616 1.32 16.95 -24.83
N ALA A 617 0.58 16.10 -25.55
CA ALA A 617 1.06 15.44 -26.76
C ALA A 617 1.46 16.46 -27.84
N GLY A 618 0.61 17.44 -28.12
CA GLY A 618 0.89 18.52 -29.08
C GLY A 618 2.10 19.36 -28.69
N PHE A 619 2.27 19.67 -27.40
CA PHE A 619 3.46 20.36 -26.88
C PHE A 619 4.75 19.57 -27.13
N ILE A 620 4.70 18.24 -27.05
CA ILE A 620 5.85 17.35 -27.31
C ILE A 620 6.10 17.15 -28.82
N GLY A 621 5.12 17.50 -29.67
CA GLY A 621 5.17 17.32 -31.12
C GLY A 621 4.49 16.05 -31.63
N TRP A 622 3.66 15.40 -30.81
CA TRP A 622 2.82 14.27 -31.24
C TRP A 622 1.43 14.80 -31.62
N LEU A 623 1.17 14.86 -32.92
CA LEU A 623 -0.06 15.44 -33.47
C LEU A 623 -1.19 14.41 -33.55
N SER A 624 -0.85 13.12 -33.46
CA SER A 624 -1.79 12.01 -33.53
C SER A 624 -1.43 10.87 -32.59
N ASN A 625 -2.41 10.02 -32.26
CA ASN A 625 -2.18 8.76 -31.54
C ASN A 625 -1.20 7.85 -32.29
N GLN A 626 -1.14 7.95 -33.63
CA GLN A 626 -0.23 7.16 -34.46
C GLN A 626 1.23 7.61 -34.28
N ASP A 627 1.48 8.90 -34.09
CA ASP A 627 2.84 9.41 -33.82
C ASP A 627 3.38 8.86 -32.50
N ILE A 628 2.52 8.78 -31.48
CA ILE A 628 2.87 8.19 -30.19
C ILE A 628 3.13 6.69 -30.35
N LYS A 629 2.25 5.95 -31.04
CA LYS A 629 2.43 4.52 -31.31
C LYS A 629 3.75 4.25 -32.05
N LEU A 630 4.04 5.03 -33.10
CA LEU A 630 5.28 4.91 -33.85
C LEU A 630 6.49 5.18 -32.94
N PHE A 631 6.45 6.25 -32.14
CA PHE A 631 7.50 6.55 -31.17
C PHE A 631 7.72 5.41 -30.16
N LEU A 632 6.65 4.85 -29.59
CA LEU A 632 6.73 3.73 -28.64
C LEU A 632 7.27 2.44 -29.28
N GLN A 633 7.11 2.26 -30.59
CA GLN A 633 7.66 1.14 -31.36
C GLN A 633 9.15 1.33 -31.71
N THR A 634 9.68 2.55 -31.66
CA THR A 634 11.12 2.79 -31.86
C THR A 634 11.92 2.42 -30.61
N GLY A 635 13.19 2.03 -30.75
CA GLY A 635 14.10 1.72 -29.63
C GLY A 635 13.88 0.36 -28.95
N ALA A 636 14.77 -0.02 -28.03
CA ALA A 636 14.63 -1.28 -27.30
C ALA A 636 13.43 -1.20 -26.34
N ALA A 637 12.37 -1.97 -26.61
CA ALA A 637 11.03 -1.82 -26.03
C ALA A 637 10.98 -1.88 -24.49
N PHE A 638 12.00 -2.43 -23.83
CA PHE A 638 12.02 -2.67 -22.38
C PHE A 638 13.25 -2.16 -21.64
N SER A 639 14.23 -1.54 -22.31
CA SER A 639 15.50 -1.14 -21.66
C SER A 639 15.89 0.32 -21.85
N ASP A 640 15.17 1.07 -22.69
CA ASP A 640 15.41 2.49 -22.90
C ASP A 640 14.24 3.31 -22.36
N PRO A 641 14.38 3.97 -21.19
CA PRO A 641 13.35 4.85 -20.65
C PRO A 641 13.10 6.09 -21.53
N GLY A 642 14.00 6.36 -22.49
CA GLY A 642 14.02 7.55 -23.32
C GLY A 642 14.57 8.78 -22.61
N GLU A 643 14.60 9.91 -23.33
CA GLU A 643 15.02 11.20 -22.78
C GLU A 643 14.05 11.72 -21.70
N LYS A 644 14.58 12.41 -20.69
CA LYS A 644 13.79 13.20 -19.74
C LYS A 644 13.44 14.54 -20.39
N ILE A 645 12.15 14.88 -20.41
CA ILE A 645 11.65 16.15 -20.92
C ILE A 645 10.93 16.95 -19.84
N SER A 646 10.96 18.27 -19.97
CA SER A 646 10.12 19.18 -19.17
C SER A 646 8.85 19.50 -19.96
N ILE A 647 7.70 19.31 -19.31
CA ILE A 647 6.38 19.73 -19.82
C ILE A 647 5.80 20.85 -18.93
N ALA A 648 6.63 21.51 -18.12
CA ALA A 648 6.20 22.56 -17.20
C ALA A 648 5.41 23.69 -17.87
N PRO A 649 5.77 24.19 -19.08
CA PRO A 649 5.02 25.27 -19.72
C PRO A 649 3.54 24.90 -19.95
N VAL A 650 3.28 23.78 -20.63
CA VAL A 650 1.89 23.35 -20.93
C VAL A 650 1.11 23.01 -19.66
N LEU A 651 1.77 22.46 -18.63
CA LEU A 651 1.11 22.15 -17.35
C LEU A 651 0.74 23.41 -16.56
N ARG A 652 1.57 24.45 -16.57
CA ARG A 652 1.26 25.73 -15.91
C ARG A 652 0.10 26.44 -16.61
N ASP A 653 0.04 26.38 -17.94
CA ASP A 653 -1.08 26.92 -18.71
C ASP A 653 -2.40 26.23 -18.32
N ILE A 654 -2.40 24.89 -18.30
CA ILE A 654 -3.56 24.09 -17.85
C ILE A 654 -3.96 24.46 -16.41
N LEU A 655 -3.00 24.54 -15.49
CA LEU A 655 -3.29 24.87 -14.08
C LEU A 655 -3.87 26.27 -13.91
N SER A 656 -3.40 27.23 -14.71
CA SER A 656 -3.92 28.60 -14.71
C SER A 656 -5.39 28.65 -15.14
N GLU A 657 -5.74 27.91 -16.20
CA GLU A 657 -7.12 27.78 -16.68
C GLU A 657 -8.02 27.11 -15.65
N GLN A 658 -7.55 26.05 -14.98
CA GLN A 658 -8.29 25.39 -13.90
C GLN A 658 -8.61 26.35 -12.75
N LYS A 659 -7.62 27.15 -12.32
CA LYS A 659 -7.82 28.16 -11.28
C LYS A 659 -8.82 29.24 -11.71
N ALA A 660 -8.76 29.68 -12.97
CA ALA A 660 -9.69 30.65 -13.51
C ALA A 660 -11.13 30.09 -13.58
N ALA A 661 -11.30 28.84 -14.01
CA ALA A 661 -12.59 28.17 -14.08
C ALA A 661 -13.21 27.99 -12.69
N ARG A 662 -12.44 27.52 -11.71
CA ARG A 662 -12.89 27.38 -10.32
C ARG A 662 -13.33 28.72 -9.73
N LYS A 663 -12.53 29.77 -9.92
CA LYS A 663 -12.89 31.12 -9.48
C LYS A 663 -14.19 31.62 -10.14
N ALA A 664 -14.37 31.36 -11.44
CA ALA A 664 -15.59 31.75 -12.14
C ALA A 664 -16.84 31.00 -11.63
N GLU A 665 -16.69 29.74 -11.23
CA GLU A 665 -17.74 28.92 -10.63
C GLU A 665 -18.09 29.38 -9.20
N GLU A 666 -17.07 29.70 -8.38
CA GLU A 666 -17.24 30.32 -7.05
C GLU A 666 -17.93 31.69 -7.13
N ASP A 667 -17.65 32.48 -8.16
CA ASP A 667 -18.27 33.79 -8.39
C ASP A 667 -19.72 33.70 -8.93
N LYS A 668 -20.13 32.56 -9.49
CA LYS A 668 -21.46 32.38 -10.11
C LYS A 668 -22.64 32.59 -9.14
N PRO A 669 -22.70 31.96 -7.96
CA PRO A 669 -23.79 32.19 -7.01
C PRO A 669 -23.83 33.64 -6.49
N ILE A 670 -22.68 34.31 -6.37
CA ILE A 670 -22.61 35.72 -5.97
C ILE A 670 -23.25 36.59 -7.05
N LYS A 671 -22.92 36.35 -8.33
CA LYS A 671 -23.50 37.08 -9.46
C LYS A 671 -24.99 36.81 -9.61
N GLU A 672 -25.43 35.56 -9.46
CA GLU A 672 -26.86 35.20 -9.49
C GLU A 672 -27.63 35.82 -8.32
N ALA A 673 -27.05 35.85 -7.11
CA ALA A 673 -27.65 36.52 -5.95
C ALA A 673 -27.76 38.05 -6.13
N LEU A 674 -26.78 38.67 -6.79
CA LEU A 674 -26.79 40.10 -7.14
C LEU A 674 -27.74 40.43 -8.30
N ALA A 675 -28.03 39.47 -9.18
CA ALA A 675 -28.88 39.65 -10.35
C ALA A 675 -30.40 39.58 -10.04
N VAL A 676 -30.81 39.10 -8.86
CA VAL A 676 -32.23 39.07 -8.46
C VAL A 676 -32.66 40.42 -7.87
N PRO A 677 -33.44 41.25 -8.58
CA PRO A 677 -33.86 42.56 -8.08
C PRO A 677 -34.82 42.35 -6.89
N GLY A 678 -34.41 42.80 -5.70
CA GLY A 678 -35.25 42.78 -4.48
C GLY A 678 -34.71 41.96 -3.30
N LYS A 679 -33.73 41.06 -3.49
CA LYS A 679 -33.12 40.30 -2.37
C LYS A 679 -31.83 40.91 -1.80
N ALA A 680 -31.20 41.85 -2.52
CA ALA A 680 -29.96 42.51 -2.10
C ALA A 680 -30.06 43.30 -0.78
N LYS A 681 -31.26 43.66 -0.31
CA LYS A 681 -31.44 44.37 0.98
C LYS A 681 -31.27 43.48 2.22
N LYS A 682 -31.32 42.14 2.09
CA LYS A 682 -31.23 41.22 3.25
C LYS A 682 -29.82 40.69 3.52
N TRP A 683 -28.93 40.65 2.52
CA TRP A 683 -27.58 40.09 2.65
C TRP A 683 -26.52 41.06 3.17
N LYS A 684 -26.79 42.38 3.24
CA LYS A 684 -25.85 43.36 3.82
C LYS A 684 -25.87 43.43 5.36
N LYS A 685 -26.57 42.52 6.04
CA LYS A 685 -26.78 42.56 7.50
C LYS A 685 -26.24 41.33 8.26
N HIS A 686 -25.65 40.37 7.56
CA HIS A 686 -24.81 39.29 8.08
C HIS A 686 -23.47 39.36 7.35
#